data_AF-A0A545UDX7-F1
#
_entry.id   AF-A0A545UDX7-F1
#
_cell.length_a   1.000
_cell.length_b   1.000
_cell.length_c   1.000
_cell.angle_alpha   90.00
_cell.angle_beta   90.00
_cell.angle_gamma   90.00
#
_symmetry.space_group_name_H-M   'P 1'
#
loop_
_entity.id
_entity.type
_entity.pdbx_description
1 polymer ?
#
loop_
_entity_poly.entity_id
_entity_poly.type
_entity_poly.pdbx_seq_one_letter_code
_entity_poly.pdbx_strand_id
1 'polypeptide(L)'
;MKAAVKTGYKVNTTKRLEALKQKEMSWEPEFCTSEFYHNISNSIRVLSQHAISEPYLLRDWVWINAQFRIAHTSDEDVARTSWASLSSFISLVQQLEGGNQDMLVEICWLTDRTVELLLGKLGSQAINKFISPEEQRRIDDLIIEFAESDKDDLVQLNTFAKKVSSEFSAIHHAAYFPSIANKLLALSQVAHESSEMGYWAKAALRYVCIEEDVINDNQGYVGFLDDIHVVENMYSFVFGELPWKRLIEQAAEQWPFITRAYWLDEDSKNHLTPLLKVVISCCLNSSLEQNQSRTIILPEVGPCGFLAAATFVLKVEESEKKRTTPEPGSYASFRDGHLPRYVLMELPFEQPDGSELPMVRLRDGGKRSIPQEKAILLEPVDGIAIPLATSKQLDRWLSIIEEDSQTAVHKFHRAELQTSVIFVTCRSDFFSYLETIRPYGRRLDELVSVEYRSRVNSSTLGSGAMNAEPTLIVCSSLDVAESLLREEGKHTKPQHMIIDRAVDHIALKALKVRCKQYNPKMKILVLSQVNTQVGYYPKSHEESIWLIRPDDVDPIPKALDPISVSIKGKGPLAKYVKRQSRATNVKSTTHIVEFGELENFYQAIQKVKQRALEEDSSLLPFAINSETALKYISTHPPVGNSIADERLTLVLTSLSQHAAAMGMYDQDLKNLASTSNELIKAIRIKNPKAQILFDLIKNYKRCHIVVASRTIADSLSKTSFNLKHVNVKFISVHDLESLESIESILIPGWLGRKEMLKLKLGGWSNIQLNMLYSFEHDRSSKQAKKLESTFTYLDKKTRESWKAFSIKNPEAGNPPADSQKILNSRDDKDVCELENEYLERDDWVESAVRTHINSSSINQSSQTRVLGRLIFFKDGQHYGVFAENAKLVCLNEVLGGSVNDSNFSESEADKLLWKSTKFLEIGDVLAFPDTQTLGDVIDELADAILGDKGAMREQSGLWRNALRKIYEASAWDLKKMQRKLSQHGVDRTRATLESWLFSTKTVAPQNPSQTIPNILACAGIDDSHDLAKKILRHVNRVYAARRKAGHHLVAQLSTASISGLGDNAFIEINGKEIRYRVLSISSVDEAARYDASILGVHSIHDGLLEVKQ
;
A
#
# COMPACT_ATOMS: atom_id res chain seq x y z
N MET A 1 15.04 -16.22 -20.16
CA MET A 1 16.08 -16.01 -21.19
C MET A 1 16.76 -14.69 -20.89
N LYS A 2 18.06 -14.72 -20.56
CA LYS A 2 18.91 -13.56 -20.31
C LYS A 2 19.48 -13.09 -21.64
N ALA A 3 19.12 -11.90 -22.12
CA ALA A 3 19.85 -11.21 -23.18
C ALA A 3 19.54 -9.70 -23.15
N ALA A 4 20.61 -8.90 -23.04
CA ALA A 4 20.76 -7.45 -23.32
C ALA A 4 19.79 -6.49 -22.60
N VAL A 5 20.23 -5.50 -21.81
CA VAL A 5 21.20 -4.45 -22.16
C VAL A 5 22.10 -4.14 -20.96
N LYS A 6 23.35 -4.64 -21.01
CA LYS A 6 24.50 -3.98 -20.37
C LYS A 6 25.29 -3.37 -21.52
N THR A 7 24.98 -2.14 -21.89
CA THR A 7 25.82 -1.35 -22.81
C THR A 7 26.73 -0.49 -21.94
N GLY A 8 27.91 -1.03 -21.64
CA GLY A 8 28.99 -0.25 -21.03
C GLY A 8 29.62 0.63 -22.09
N TYR A 9 29.23 1.90 -22.14
CA TYR A 9 29.90 2.94 -22.92
C TYR A 9 30.15 4.16 -22.03
N LYS A 10 31.40 4.63 -22.03
CA LYS A 10 31.91 5.73 -21.20
C LYS A 10 31.79 7.06 -21.95
N VAL A 11 30.99 7.99 -21.44
CA VAL A 11 30.96 9.38 -21.95
C VAL A 11 32.18 10.13 -21.37
N ASN A 12 33.04 10.71 -22.23
CA ASN A 12 34.15 11.56 -21.78
C ASN A 12 33.64 12.97 -21.46
N THR A 13 33.20 13.16 -20.21
CA THR A 13 32.52 14.36 -19.71
C THR A 13 33.39 15.63 -19.79
N THR A 14 34.69 15.53 -19.51
CA THR A 14 35.63 16.67 -19.53
C THR A 14 35.78 17.26 -20.94
N LYS A 15 36.00 16.41 -21.94
CA LYS A 15 36.10 16.84 -23.35
C LYS A 15 34.82 17.48 -23.86
N ARG A 16 33.66 17.01 -23.38
CA ARG A 16 32.34 17.53 -23.77
C ARG A 16 32.03 18.88 -23.10
N LEU A 17 32.41 19.07 -21.85
CA LEU A 17 32.30 20.36 -21.16
C LEU A 17 33.18 21.44 -21.81
N GLU A 18 34.40 21.09 -22.22
CA GLU A 18 35.26 22.01 -22.98
C GLU A 18 34.66 22.36 -24.34
N ALA A 19 34.10 21.38 -25.06
CA ALA A 19 33.42 21.63 -26.34
C ALA A 19 32.17 22.53 -26.19
N LEU A 20 31.41 22.36 -25.10
CA LEU A 20 30.28 23.23 -24.75
C LEU A 20 30.74 24.67 -24.49
N LYS A 21 31.76 24.86 -23.66
CA LYS A 21 32.35 26.19 -23.38
C LYS A 21 32.90 26.85 -24.64
N GLN A 22 33.55 26.09 -25.52
CA GLN A 22 34.04 26.61 -26.80
C GLN A 22 32.88 27.09 -27.69
N LYS A 23 31.76 26.37 -27.73
CA LYS A 23 30.55 26.83 -28.42
C LYS A 23 29.91 28.04 -27.75
N GLU A 24 29.86 28.12 -26.42
CA GLU A 24 29.37 29.33 -25.74
C GLU A 24 30.18 30.58 -26.15
N MET A 25 31.47 30.41 -26.44
CA MET A 25 32.34 31.49 -26.94
C MET A 25 32.05 31.92 -28.39
N SER A 26 31.36 31.09 -29.18
CA SER A 26 31.05 31.36 -30.59
C SER A 26 29.61 31.84 -30.83
N TRP A 27 28.88 32.23 -29.78
CA TRP A 27 27.52 32.73 -29.91
C TRP A 27 27.48 34.16 -30.47
N GLU A 28 26.51 34.42 -31.35
CA GLU A 28 26.17 35.73 -31.90
C GLU A 28 24.63 35.88 -31.97
N PRO A 29 24.08 37.10 -31.80
CA PRO A 29 22.63 37.35 -31.83
C PRO A 29 21.96 36.90 -33.15
N GLU A 30 22.69 36.96 -34.25
CA GLU A 30 22.23 36.65 -35.61
C GLU A 30 21.85 35.17 -35.81
N PHE A 31 22.23 34.29 -34.88
CA PHE A 31 21.83 32.87 -34.92
C PHE A 31 20.38 32.61 -34.52
N CYS A 32 19.68 33.60 -33.95
CA CYS A 32 18.26 33.47 -33.60
C CYS A 32 17.39 33.65 -34.87
N THR A 33 17.20 32.57 -35.62
CA THR A 33 16.41 32.56 -36.87
C THR A 33 15.25 31.57 -36.81
N SER A 34 14.17 31.82 -37.57
CA SER A 34 13.06 30.87 -37.69
C SER A 34 13.51 29.49 -38.17
N GLU A 35 14.52 29.44 -39.05
CA GLU A 35 15.13 28.19 -39.53
C GLU A 35 15.79 27.40 -38.38
N PHE A 36 16.44 28.09 -37.44
CA PHE A 36 17.03 27.44 -36.27
C PHE A 36 15.98 26.78 -35.37
N TYR A 37 14.87 27.47 -35.09
CA TYR A 37 13.75 26.91 -34.33
C TYR A 37 13.10 25.71 -35.04
N HIS A 38 13.00 25.75 -36.36
CA HIS A 38 12.51 24.62 -37.16
C HIS A 38 13.45 23.41 -37.08
N ASN A 39 14.77 23.63 -37.14
CA ASN A 39 15.78 22.58 -37.00
C ASN A 39 15.75 21.91 -35.61
N ILE A 40 15.53 22.69 -34.54
CA ILE A 40 15.32 22.17 -33.20
C ILE A 40 14.05 21.33 -33.15
N SER A 41 12.95 21.81 -33.72
CA SER A 41 11.67 21.09 -33.73
C SER A 41 11.76 19.76 -34.47
N ASN A 42 12.45 19.72 -35.62
CA ASN A 42 12.75 18.48 -36.32
C ASN A 42 13.60 17.53 -35.48
N SER A 43 14.60 18.05 -34.76
CA SER A 43 15.44 17.23 -33.88
C SER A 43 14.64 16.67 -32.69
N ILE A 44 13.74 17.44 -32.09
CA ILE A 44 12.82 16.97 -31.04
C ILE A 44 11.89 15.87 -31.59
N ARG A 45 11.38 16.02 -32.82
CA ARG A 45 10.56 14.99 -33.47
C ARG A 45 11.34 13.69 -33.69
N VAL A 46 12.56 13.76 -34.20
CA VAL A 46 13.43 12.58 -34.39
C VAL A 46 13.75 11.94 -33.04
N LEU A 47 14.06 12.74 -32.02
CA LEU A 47 14.31 12.25 -30.68
C LEU A 47 13.10 11.50 -30.11
N SER A 48 11.87 11.98 -30.35
CA SER A 48 10.65 11.32 -29.86
C SER A 48 10.49 9.88 -30.35
N GLN A 49 11.00 9.56 -31.54
CA GLN A 49 10.96 8.23 -32.13
C GLN A 49 11.98 7.27 -31.50
N HIS A 50 13.10 7.81 -30.99
CA HIS A 50 14.22 7.02 -30.47
C HIS A 50 14.26 6.98 -28.94
N ALA A 51 13.75 8.01 -28.27
CA ALA A 51 13.79 8.20 -26.82
C ALA A 51 12.47 7.79 -26.14
N ILE A 52 11.87 6.67 -26.56
CA ILE A 52 10.54 6.21 -26.10
C ILE A 52 10.51 6.00 -24.57
N SER A 53 11.64 5.67 -23.96
CA SER A 53 11.80 5.47 -22.51
C SER A 53 12.10 6.75 -21.72
N GLU A 54 12.32 7.89 -22.37
CA GLU A 54 12.85 9.13 -21.77
C GLU A 54 11.89 10.33 -21.96
N PRO A 55 10.73 10.35 -21.28
CA PRO A 55 9.63 11.28 -21.57
C PRO A 55 9.88 12.75 -21.20
N TYR A 56 10.82 13.04 -20.29
CA TYR A 56 11.17 14.43 -19.92
C TYR A 56 12.12 15.09 -20.92
N LEU A 57 12.84 14.29 -21.70
CA LEU A 57 13.87 14.76 -22.62
C LEU A 57 13.27 15.76 -23.62
N LEU A 58 12.08 15.46 -24.14
CA LEU A 58 11.36 16.34 -25.06
C LEU A 58 10.94 17.65 -24.38
N ARG A 59 10.34 17.58 -23.18
CA ARG A 59 9.91 18.76 -22.42
C ARG A 59 11.08 19.67 -22.11
N ASP A 60 12.19 19.10 -21.64
CA ASP A 60 13.36 19.88 -21.23
C ASP A 60 14.00 20.56 -22.44
N TRP A 61 14.03 19.93 -23.61
CA TRP A 61 14.48 20.59 -24.84
C TRP A 61 13.53 21.68 -25.33
N VAL A 62 12.21 21.50 -25.19
CA VAL A 62 11.24 22.58 -25.43
C VAL A 62 11.46 23.73 -24.45
N TRP A 63 11.73 23.44 -23.17
CA TRP A 63 12.00 24.45 -22.15
C TRP A 63 13.30 25.21 -22.40
N ILE A 64 14.39 24.50 -22.73
CA ILE A 64 15.68 25.12 -23.10
C ILE A 64 15.50 26.03 -24.33
N ASN A 65 14.71 25.58 -25.30
CA ASN A 65 14.38 26.38 -26.48
C ASN A 65 13.55 27.63 -26.14
N ALA A 66 12.59 27.50 -25.22
CA ALA A 66 11.85 28.64 -24.68
C ALA A 66 12.76 29.62 -23.92
N GLN A 67 13.72 29.13 -23.12
CA GLN A 67 14.68 29.99 -22.43
C GLN A 67 15.59 30.73 -23.40
N PHE A 68 16.02 30.08 -24.50
CA PHE A 68 16.77 30.75 -25.55
C PHE A 68 15.97 31.92 -26.15
N ARG A 69 14.69 31.68 -26.47
CA ARG A 69 13.78 32.69 -27.02
C ARG A 69 13.57 33.87 -26.06
N ILE A 70 13.30 33.59 -24.79
CA ILE A 70 13.05 34.62 -23.76
C ILE A 70 14.32 35.41 -23.45
N ALA A 71 15.44 34.72 -23.27
CA ALA A 71 16.70 35.34 -22.86
C ALA A 71 17.40 36.09 -23.99
N HIS A 72 17.17 35.72 -25.26
CA HIS A 72 17.80 36.36 -26.41
C HIS A 72 17.68 37.89 -26.41
N THR A 73 16.58 38.43 -25.91
CA THR A 73 16.34 39.89 -25.87
C THR A 73 16.72 40.55 -24.53
N SER A 74 17.02 39.76 -23.49
CA SER A 74 17.06 40.24 -22.10
C SER A 74 18.26 39.79 -21.27
N ASP A 75 18.88 38.64 -21.57
CA ASP A 75 20.01 38.07 -20.83
C ASP A 75 20.96 37.28 -21.77
N GLU A 76 22.11 37.88 -22.08
CA GLU A 76 23.11 37.32 -22.98
C GLU A 76 23.68 35.98 -22.49
N ASP A 77 23.91 35.83 -21.18
CA ASP A 77 24.59 34.66 -20.63
C ASP A 77 23.69 33.41 -20.67
N VAL A 78 22.40 33.60 -20.42
CA VAL A 78 21.37 32.56 -20.56
C VAL A 78 21.17 32.20 -22.04
N ALA A 79 21.16 33.19 -22.93
CA ALA A 79 21.05 32.96 -24.38
C ALA A 79 22.23 32.15 -24.94
N ARG A 80 23.46 32.49 -24.55
CA ARG A 80 24.70 31.78 -24.95
C ARG A 80 24.68 30.31 -24.52
N THR A 81 24.32 30.07 -23.26
CA THR A 81 24.27 28.73 -22.67
C THR A 81 23.22 27.86 -23.37
N SER A 82 22.04 28.43 -23.62
CA SER A 82 20.93 27.75 -24.28
C SER A 82 21.28 27.44 -25.74
N TRP A 83 21.85 28.41 -26.47
CA TRP A 83 22.27 28.24 -27.87
C TRP A 83 23.34 27.16 -28.06
N ALA A 84 24.39 27.17 -27.24
CA ALA A 84 25.48 26.19 -27.31
C ALA A 84 24.97 24.77 -27.07
N SER A 85 24.00 24.63 -26.16
CA SER A 85 23.33 23.39 -25.84
C SER A 85 22.42 22.92 -26.97
N LEU A 86 21.56 23.79 -27.53
CA LEU A 86 20.67 23.48 -28.65
C LEU A 86 21.44 23.10 -29.91
N SER A 87 22.51 23.82 -30.22
CA SER A 87 23.38 23.51 -31.37
C SER A 87 24.10 22.18 -31.21
N SER A 88 24.44 21.80 -29.97
CA SER A 88 25.02 20.48 -29.68
C SER A 88 23.98 19.37 -29.76
N PHE A 89 22.77 19.64 -29.27
CA PHE A 89 21.63 18.73 -29.36
C PHE A 89 21.27 18.36 -30.80
N ILE A 90 21.14 19.34 -31.70
CA ILE A 90 20.84 19.09 -33.12
C ILE A 90 21.88 18.13 -33.73
N SER A 91 23.17 18.38 -33.48
CA SER A 91 24.26 17.55 -34.00
C SER A 91 24.24 16.12 -33.44
N LEU A 92 23.88 15.94 -32.16
CA LEU A 92 23.76 14.62 -31.55
C LEU A 92 22.55 13.84 -32.07
N VAL A 93 21.42 14.52 -32.27
CA VAL A 93 20.21 13.89 -32.83
C VAL A 93 20.42 13.45 -34.28
N GLN A 94 21.13 14.24 -35.10
CA GLN A 94 21.49 13.83 -36.47
C GLN A 94 22.33 12.54 -36.48
N GLN A 95 23.24 12.38 -35.52
CA GLN A 95 24.01 11.14 -35.37
C GLN A 95 23.16 9.97 -34.87
N LEU A 96 22.19 10.24 -33.99
CA LEU A 96 21.22 9.26 -33.52
C LEU A 96 20.35 8.75 -34.70
N GLU A 97 19.86 9.65 -35.55
CA GLU A 97 19.10 9.33 -36.77
C GLU A 97 19.93 8.49 -37.75
N GLY A 98 21.24 8.75 -37.81
CA GLY A 98 22.21 7.95 -38.57
C GLY A 98 22.45 6.52 -38.05
N GLY A 99 21.74 6.10 -36.99
CA GLY A 99 21.76 4.75 -36.44
C GLY A 99 22.66 4.55 -35.22
N ASN A 100 23.28 5.61 -34.69
CA ASN A 100 24.13 5.53 -33.51
C ASN A 100 23.30 5.66 -32.22
N GLN A 101 22.78 4.54 -31.71
CA GLN A 101 21.97 4.53 -30.49
C GLN A 101 22.71 5.00 -29.22
N ASP A 102 24.04 4.97 -29.22
CA ASP A 102 24.86 5.46 -28.10
C ASP A 102 24.70 6.97 -27.86
N MET A 103 24.24 7.71 -28.87
CA MET A 103 23.99 9.15 -28.77
C MET A 103 22.83 9.49 -27.84
N LEU A 104 21.89 8.57 -27.58
CA LEU A 104 20.78 8.82 -26.65
C LEU A 104 21.29 9.12 -25.24
N VAL A 105 22.31 8.38 -24.80
CA VAL A 105 22.97 8.57 -23.51
C VAL A 105 23.68 9.93 -23.45
N GLU A 106 24.33 10.34 -24.54
CA GLU A 106 24.96 11.65 -24.62
C GLU A 106 23.94 12.80 -24.60
N ILE A 107 22.79 12.62 -25.25
CA ILE A 107 21.71 13.60 -25.24
C ILE A 107 21.13 13.73 -23.82
N CYS A 108 20.89 12.63 -23.11
CA CYS A 108 20.46 12.65 -21.71
C CYS A 108 21.43 13.45 -20.82
N TRP A 109 22.73 13.17 -20.94
CA TRP A 109 23.76 13.91 -20.20
C TRP A 109 23.74 15.41 -20.52
N LEU A 110 23.67 15.75 -21.81
CA LEU A 110 23.63 17.15 -22.25
C LEU A 110 22.40 17.86 -21.68
N THR A 111 21.22 17.24 -21.75
CA THR A 111 19.98 17.79 -21.20
C THR A 111 20.10 18.08 -19.72
N ASP A 112 20.51 17.10 -18.92
CA ASP A 112 20.59 17.25 -17.46
C ASP A 112 21.56 18.37 -17.07
N ARG A 113 22.71 18.45 -17.77
CA ARG A 113 23.71 19.49 -17.50
C ARG A 113 23.24 20.88 -17.93
N THR A 114 22.61 21.01 -19.08
CA THR A 114 22.08 22.30 -19.55
C THR A 114 20.98 22.80 -18.62
N VAL A 115 20.05 21.94 -18.22
CA VAL A 115 18.99 22.33 -17.28
C VAL A 115 19.59 22.78 -15.94
N GLU A 116 20.59 22.07 -15.42
CA GLU A 116 21.28 22.47 -14.20
C GLU A 116 21.95 23.85 -14.31
N LEU A 117 22.69 24.11 -15.41
CA LEU A 117 23.36 25.38 -15.64
C LEU A 117 22.36 26.53 -15.75
N LEU A 118 21.27 26.34 -16.50
CA LEU A 118 20.24 27.36 -16.68
C LEU A 118 19.49 27.64 -15.38
N LEU A 119 19.14 26.62 -14.58
CA LEU A 119 18.51 26.83 -13.28
C LEU A 119 19.44 27.49 -12.25
N GLY A 120 20.76 27.26 -12.37
CA GLY A 120 21.75 27.98 -11.56
C GLY A 120 21.78 29.49 -11.85
N LYS A 121 21.43 29.90 -13.07
CA LYS A 121 21.39 31.31 -13.51
C LYS A 121 20.02 31.96 -13.27
N LEU A 122 18.95 31.27 -13.67
CA LEU A 122 17.58 31.78 -13.66
C LEU A 122 16.85 31.55 -12.32
N GLY A 123 17.42 30.74 -11.44
CA GLY A 123 16.75 30.22 -10.25
C GLY A 123 15.85 29.02 -10.53
N SER A 124 15.54 28.26 -9.48
CA SER A 124 14.71 27.04 -9.56
C SER A 124 13.30 27.28 -10.12
N GLN A 125 12.77 28.50 -9.95
CA GLN A 125 11.44 28.90 -10.39
C GLN A 125 11.28 28.99 -11.91
N ALA A 126 12.38 29.01 -12.68
CA ALA A 126 12.31 29.15 -14.13
C ALA A 126 11.86 27.87 -14.86
N ILE A 127 11.96 26.69 -14.22
CA ILE A 127 11.71 25.38 -14.86
C ILE A 127 10.28 25.20 -15.40
N ASN A 128 9.33 25.99 -14.91
CA ASN A 128 7.93 25.97 -15.35
C ASN A 128 7.53 27.22 -16.15
N LYS A 129 8.47 28.10 -16.47
CA LYS A 129 8.23 29.33 -17.22
C LYS A 129 8.63 29.13 -18.68
N PHE A 130 7.63 29.05 -19.56
CA PHE A 130 7.79 28.91 -21.01
C PHE A 130 7.49 30.19 -21.78
N ILE A 131 6.87 31.16 -21.12
CA ILE A 131 6.37 32.42 -21.67
C ILE A 131 6.93 33.58 -20.84
N SER A 132 7.31 34.66 -21.50
CA SER A 132 7.79 35.87 -20.83
C SER A 132 6.64 36.69 -20.22
N PRO A 133 6.89 37.52 -19.19
CA PRO A 133 5.85 38.40 -18.64
C PRO A 133 5.26 39.39 -19.66
N GLU A 134 6.01 39.72 -20.72
CA GLU A 134 5.55 40.60 -21.80
C GLU A 134 4.62 39.88 -22.76
N GLU A 135 4.96 38.64 -23.15
CA GLU A 135 4.07 37.77 -23.93
C GLU A 135 2.77 37.51 -23.18
N GLN A 136 2.84 37.22 -21.87
CA GLN A 136 1.65 37.00 -21.05
C GLN A 136 0.64 38.14 -21.18
N ARG A 137 1.11 39.39 -21.09
CA ARG A 137 0.23 40.56 -21.21
C ARG A 137 -0.43 40.64 -22.58
N ARG A 138 0.33 40.37 -23.66
CA ARG A 138 -0.23 40.38 -25.02
C ARG A 138 -1.24 39.27 -25.24
N ILE A 139 -1.01 38.08 -24.65
CA ILE A 139 -1.96 36.97 -24.66
C ILE A 139 -3.25 37.41 -23.96
N ASP A 140 -3.15 37.97 -22.76
CA ASP A 140 -4.30 38.42 -21.97
C ASP A 140 -5.12 39.50 -22.72
N ASP A 141 -4.45 40.47 -23.37
CA ASP A 141 -5.09 41.51 -24.17
C ASP A 141 -5.87 40.92 -25.37
N LEU A 142 -5.27 39.99 -26.12
CA LEU A 142 -5.91 39.32 -27.27
C LEU A 142 -7.09 38.44 -26.85
N ILE A 143 -6.97 37.73 -25.72
CA ILE A 143 -8.05 36.88 -25.19
C ILE A 143 -9.27 37.72 -24.81
N ILE A 144 -9.08 38.90 -24.23
CA ILE A 144 -10.16 39.85 -23.94
C ILE A 144 -10.82 40.32 -25.26
N GLU A 145 -10.02 40.69 -26.27
CA GLU A 145 -10.55 41.08 -27.58
C GLU A 145 -11.39 39.96 -28.22
N PHE A 146 -10.93 38.71 -28.15
CA PHE A 146 -11.69 37.58 -28.67
C PHE A 146 -12.92 37.24 -27.85
N ALA A 147 -12.94 37.51 -26.55
CA ALA A 147 -14.13 37.32 -25.72
C ALA A 147 -15.23 38.33 -26.06
N GLU A 148 -14.85 39.55 -26.44
CA GLU A 148 -15.77 40.63 -26.86
C GLU A 148 -16.28 40.48 -28.31
N SER A 149 -15.75 39.53 -29.07
CA SER A 149 -16.10 39.35 -30.49
C SER A 149 -17.42 38.59 -30.71
N ASP A 150 -18.36 39.22 -31.42
CA ASP A 150 -19.69 38.68 -31.77
C ASP A 150 -19.71 37.73 -32.99
N LYS A 151 -18.56 37.28 -33.51
CA LYS A 151 -18.53 36.43 -34.72
C LYS A 151 -19.10 35.02 -34.47
N ASP A 152 -20.03 34.55 -35.31
CA ASP A 152 -20.60 33.20 -35.19
C ASP A 152 -19.77 32.13 -35.92
N ASP A 153 -18.61 31.79 -35.37
CA ASP A 153 -17.60 30.92 -36.00
C ASP A 153 -17.54 29.51 -35.38
N LEU A 154 -18.50 29.15 -34.52
CA LEU A 154 -18.43 27.99 -33.63
C LEU A 154 -18.21 26.64 -34.35
N VAL A 155 -18.83 26.46 -35.52
CA VAL A 155 -18.67 25.24 -36.33
C VAL A 155 -17.24 25.11 -36.88
N GLN A 156 -16.63 26.22 -37.29
CA GLN A 156 -15.26 26.26 -37.79
C GLN A 156 -14.27 25.99 -36.65
N LEU A 157 -14.46 26.68 -35.51
CA LEU A 157 -13.65 26.49 -34.30
C LEU A 157 -13.68 25.03 -33.81
N ASN A 158 -14.85 24.40 -33.77
CA ASN A 158 -14.98 23.00 -33.36
C ASN A 158 -14.32 22.02 -34.33
N THR A 159 -14.34 22.32 -35.63
CA THR A 159 -13.69 21.48 -36.65
C THR A 159 -12.16 21.59 -36.52
N PHE A 160 -11.66 22.80 -36.30
CA PHE A 160 -10.25 23.07 -36.07
C PHE A 160 -9.74 22.43 -34.77
N ALA A 161 -10.45 22.63 -33.66
CA ALA A 161 -10.13 22.05 -32.35
C ALA A 161 -10.02 20.52 -32.39
N LYS A 162 -10.93 19.85 -33.12
CA LYS A 162 -10.86 18.39 -33.32
C LYS A 162 -9.65 17.97 -34.15
N LYS A 163 -9.27 18.75 -35.17
CA LYS A 163 -8.08 18.50 -35.99
C LYS A 163 -6.81 18.63 -35.14
N VAL A 164 -6.63 19.76 -34.44
CA VAL A 164 -5.47 20.01 -33.57
C VAL A 164 -5.41 19.01 -32.42
N SER A 165 -6.54 18.67 -31.82
CA SER A 165 -6.62 17.63 -30.78
C SER A 165 -6.16 16.26 -31.30
N SER A 166 -6.50 15.90 -32.54
CA SER A 166 -6.00 14.67 -33.19
C SER A 166 -4.49 14.71 -33.42
N GLU A 167 -3.95 15.88 -33.80
CA GLU A 167 -2.51 16.07 -34.03
C GLU A 167 -1.72 16.00 -32.72
N PHE A 168 -2.16 16.70 -31.66
CA PHE A 168 -1.57 16.61 -30.31
C PHE A 168 -1.69 15.20 -29.70
N SER A 169 -2.78 14.48 -29.97
CA SER A 169 -2.96 13.11 -29.50
C SER A 169 -2.03 12.11 -30.18
N ALA A 170 -1.60 12.38 -31.42
CA ALA A 170 -0.64 11.55 -32.15
C ALA A 170 0.80 11.68 -31.61
N ILE A 171 1.10 12.73 -30.84
CA ILE A 171 2.38 12.92 -30.14
C ILE A 171 2.36 12.08 -28.85
N HIS A 172 2.54 10.77 -29.00
CA HIS A 172 2.32 9.76 -27.96
C HIS A 172 3.31 9.75 -26.77
N HIS A 173 4.25 10.69 -26.68
CA HIS A 173 5.45 10.54 -25.84
C HIS A 173 5.45 11.31 -24.51
N ALA A 174 4.43 12.12 -24.22
CA ALA A 174 4.24 12.74 -22.91
C ALA A 174 2.75 12.74 -22.55
N ALA A 175 2.39 12.35 -21.33
CA ALA A 175 1.01 12.44 -20.83
C ALA A 175 0.40 13.85 -20.93
N TYR A 176 1.25 14.86 -21.18
CA TYR A 176 0.91 16.27 -21.30
C TYR A 176 0.11 16.61 -22.56
N PHE A 177 0.58 16.27 -23.78
CA PHE A 177 -0.12 16.65 -25.02
C PHE A 177 -1.52 16.02 -25.16
N PRO A 178 -1.74 14.73 -24.82
CA PRO A 178 -3.09 14.17 -24.76
C PRO A 178 -3.99 14.85 -23.70
N SER A 179 -3.42 15.34 -22.60
CA SER A 179 -4.18 16.14 -21.61
C SER A 179 -4.63 17.47 -22.20
N ILE A 180 -3.74 18.21 -22.89
CA ILE A 180 -4.09 19.45 -23.61
C ILE A 180 -5.15 19.18 -24.67
N ALA A 181 -5.02 18.10 -25.43
CA ALA A 181 -6.00 17.68 -26.44
C ALA A 181 -7.40 17.44 -25.83
N ASN A 182 -7.48 16.84 -24.64
CA ASN A 182 -8.74 16.66 -23.91
C ASN A 182 -9.31 17.98 -23.38
N LYS A 183 -8.47 18.88 -22.87
CA LYS A 183 -8.88 20.22 -22.41
C LYS A 183 -9.45 21.06 -23.55
N LEU A 184 -8.81 21.02 -24.72
CA LEU A 184 -9.27 21.69 -25.94
C LEU A 184 -10.64 21.16 -26.40
N LEU A 185 -10.86 19.84 -26.37
CA LEU A 185 -12.16 19.23 -26.69
C LEU A 185 -13.24 19.60 -25.67
N ALA A 186 -12.90 19.70 -24.39
CA ALA A 186 -13.83 20.12 -23.34
C ALA A 186 -14.25 21.59 -23.51
N LEU A 187 -13.30 22.49 -23.82
CA LEU A 187 -13.61 23.89 -24.17
C LEU A 187 -14.54 23.98 -25.39
N SER A 188 -14.29 23.17 -26.43
CA SER A 188 -15.15 23.04 -27.61
C SER A 188 -16.60 22.62 -27.27
N GLN A 189 -16.81 21.80 -26.24
CA GLN A 189 -18.15 21.40 -25.80
C GLN A 189 -18.90 22.55 -25.09
N VAL A 190 -18.21 23.28 -24.22
CA VAL A 190 -18.81 24.39 -23.44
C VAL A 190 -19.00 25.65 -24.31
N ALA A 191 -18.24 25.80 -25.39
CA ALA A 191 -18.37 26.91 -26.32
C ALA A 191 -19.78 27.04 -26.97
N HIS A 192 -20.63 26.01 -26.88
CA HIS A 192 -22.04 26.09 -27.30
C HIS A 192 -22.96 26.82 -26.31
N GLU A 193 -22.55 26.97 -25.06
CA GLU A 193 -23.37 27.61 -24.04
C GLU A 193 -23.40 29.13 -24.20
N SER A 194 -24.55 29.75 -23.93
CA SER A 194 -24.70 31.22 -23.90
C SER A 194 -24.29 31.83 -22.55
N SER A 195 -23.49 31.10 -21.77
CA SER A 195 -22.97 31.48 -20.46
C SER A 195 -21.65 32.24 -20.58
N GLU A 196 -21.23 32.94 -19.51
CA GLU A 196 -19.90 33.56 -19.41
C GLU A 196 -18.79 32.55 -19.75
N MET A 197 -18.91 31.32 -19.25
CA MET A 197 -18.04 30.19 -19.56
C MET A 197 -17.96 29.88 -21.06
N GLY A 198 -19.10 29.92 -21.77
CA GLY A 198 -19.15 29.72 -23.22
C GLY A 198 -18.43 30.82 -24.01
N TYR A 199 -18.48 32.07 -23.56
CA TYR A 199 -17.76 33.18 -24.21
C TYR A 199 -16.23 33.03 -24.09
N TRP A 200 -15.73 32.72 -22.89
CA TRP A 200 -14.29 32.51 -22.69
C TRP A 200 -13.79 31.25 -23.39
N ALA A 201 -14.60 30.19 -23.45
CA ALA A 201 -14.27 29.00 -24.24
C ALA A 201 -14.14 29.33 -25.73
N LYS A 202 -15.02 30.16 -26.30
CA LYS A 202 -14.89 30.64 -27.69
C LYS A 202 -13.64 31.49 -27.89
N ALA A 203 -13.31 32.37 -26.94
CA ALA A 203 -12.11 33.21 -27.01
C ALA A 203 -10.83 32.36 -27.08
N ALA A 204 -10.74 31.34 -26.21
CA ALA A 204 -9.63 30.39 -26.22
C ALA A 204 -9.50 29.65 -27.57
N LEU A 205 -10.62 29.19 -28.13
CA LEU A 205 -10.62 28.49 -29.42
C LEU A 205 -10.24 29.41 -30.58
N ARG A 206 -10.67 30.68 -30.54
CA ARG A 206 -10.31 31.69 -31.55
C ARG A 206 -8.82 32.00 -31.51
N TYR A 207 -8.24 32.12 -30.32
CA TYR A 207 -6.80 32.32 -30.14
C TYR A 207 -6.03 31.20 -30.84
N VAL A 208 -6.34 29.95 -30.50
CA VAL A 208 -5.66 28.76 -31.06
C VAL A 208 -5.83 28.59 -32.57
N CYS A 209 -6.75 29.32 -33.22
CA CYS A 209 -6.92 29.28 -34.67
C CYS A 209 -5.99 30.25 -35.43
N ILE A 210 -5.20 31.09 -34.74
CA ILE A 210 -4.41 32.15 -35.36
C ILE A 210 -2.96 31.70 -35.48
N GLU A 211 -2.47 31.57 -36.72
CA GLU A 211 -1.10 31.13 -36.99
C GLU A 211 -0.02 32.21 -36.69
N GLU A 212 -0.41 33.49 -36.67
CA GLU A 212 0.46 34.63 -36.31
C GLU A 212 -0.05 35.33 -35.04
N ASP A 213 0.00 34.61 -33.94
CA ASP A 213 -0.35 35.10 -32.60
C ASP A 213 0.88 35.69 -31.87
N VAL A 214 0.94 35.58 -30.55
CA VAL A 214 2.02 36.18 -29.75
C VAL A 214 3.34 35.47 -30.01
N ILE A 215 3.31 34.16 -30.28
CA ILE A 215 4.46 33.34 -30.64
C ILE A 215 4.15 32.56 -31.93
N ASN A 216 4.50 33.15 -33.07
CA ASN A 216 4.27 32.59 -34.40
C ASN A 216 4.48 31.06 -34.51
N ASP A 217 3.42 30.35 -34.90
CA ASP A 217 3.35 28.90 -35.05
C ASP A 217 4.42 28.31 -35.99
N ASN A 218 4.89 29.10 -36.95
CA ASN A 218 5.93 28.67 -37.88
C ASN A 218 7.29 28.44 -37.19
N GLN A 219 7.44 28.80 -35.91
CA GLN A 219 8.62 28.49 -35.08
C GLN A 219 8.62 27.04 -34.54
N GLY A 220 7.68 26.20 -34.96
CA GLY A 220 7.63 24.78 -34.60
C GLY A 220 7.12 24.58 -33.16
N TYR A 221 7.70 23.66 -32.38
CA TYR A 221 7.17 23.32 -31.05
C TYR A 221 7.14 24.48 -30.04
N VAL A 222 7.96 25.52 -30.26
CA VAL A 222 7.97 26.72 -29.41
C VAL A 222 6.88 27.71 -29.80
N GLY A 223 6.39 27.65 -31.05
CA GLY A 223 5.25 28.45 -31.53
C GLY A 223 4.03 28.21 -30.65
N PHE A 224 3.60 26.95 -30.57
CA PHE A 224 2.43 26.51 -29.78
C PHE A 224 2.50 26.71 -28.24
N LEU A 225 3.51 27.38 -27.67
CA LEU A 225 3.62 27.52 -26.22
C LEU A 225 2.56 28.45 -25.63
N ASP A 226 2.25 29.55 -26.31
CA ASP A 226 1.17 30.46 -25.96
C ASP A 226 -0.20 29.82 -26.15
N ASP A 227 -0.42 29.06 -27.22
CA ASP A 227 -1.61 28.23 -27.40
C ASP A 227 -1.87 27.28 -26.23
N ILE A 228 -0.85 26.50 -25.87
CA ILE A 228 -0.94 25.55 -24.75
C ILE A 228 -1.28 26.30 -23.47
N HIS A 229 -0.62 27.43 -23.24
CA HIS A 229 -0.86 28.26 -22.06
C HIS A 229 -2.26 28.86 -22.02
N VAL A 230 -2.78 29.33 -23.16
CA VAL A 230 -4.17 29.80 -23.31
C VAL A 230 -5.14 28.66 -23.00
N VAL A 231 -4.95 27.48 -23.58
CA VAL A 231 -5.81 26.32 -23.32
C VAL A 231 -5.79 25.95 -21.84
N GLU A 232 -4.63 25.92 -21.18
CA GLU A 232 -4.55 25.59 -19.76
C GLU A 232 -5.20 26.64 -18.84
N ASN A 233 -5.00 27.93 -19.13
CA ASN A 233 -5.56 29.01 -18.33
C ASN A 233 -7.07 29.15 -18.55
N MET A 234 -7.54 29.12 -19.79
CA MET A 234 -8.96 29.25 -20.11
C MET A 234 -9.74 28.02 -19.67
N TYR A 235 -9.16 26.82 -19.77
CA TYR A 235 -9.74 25.62 -19.16
C TYR A 235 -9.91 25.79 -17.64
N SER A 236 -8.88 26.31 -16.96
CA SER A 236 -8.95 26.59 -15.53
C SER A 236 -9.97 27.69 -15.21
N PHE A 237 -10.13 28.69 -16.07
CA PHE A 237 -11.13 29.74 -15.89
C PHE A 237 -12.57 29.21 -16.07
N VAL A 238 -12.82 28.46 -17.15
CA VAL A 238 -14.14 27.94 -17.54
C VAL A 238 -14.65 26.85 -16.58
N PHE A 239 -13.78 25.90 -16.19
CA PHE A 239 -14.16 24.78 -15.33
C PHE A 239 -13.82 25.01 -13.84
N GLY A 240 -13.27 26.18 -13.52
CA GLY A 240 -12.77 26.53 -12.20
C GLY A 240 -11.31 26.11 -11.99
N GLU A 241 -10.51 26.98 -11.36
CA GLU A 241 -9.13 26.63 -11.04
C GLU A 241 -9.14 25.44 -10.08
N LEU A 242 -8.48 24.36 -10.48
CA LEU A 242 -8.30 23.21 -9.63
C LEU A 242 -7.43 23.65 -8.45
N PRO A 243 -7.95 23.75 -7.22
CA PRO A 243 -7.22 24.30 -6.08
C PRO A 243 -5.97 23.48 -5.76
N TRP A 244 -6.02 22.19 -6.09
CA TRP A 244 -4.90 21.28 -6.00
C TRP A 244 -3.74 21.62 -6.96
N LYS A 245 -4.01 22.25 -8.11
CA LYS A 245 -2.99 22.73 -9.06
C LYS A 245 -2.08 23.76 -8.40
N ARG A 246 -2.66 24.76 -7.74
CA ARG A 246 -1.90 25.79 -6.99
C ARG A 246 -1.04 25.18 -5.89
N LEU A 247 -1.56 24.17 -5.18
CA LEU A 247 -0.77 23.45 -4.17
C LEU A 247 0.41 22.68 -4.79
N ILE A 248 0.23 22.10 -5.99
CA ILE A 248 1.32 21.45 -6.72
C ILE A 248 2.35 22.47 -7.18
N GLU A 249 1.92 23.61 -7.72
CA GLU A 249 2.80 24.70 -8.17
C GLU A 249 3.63 25.24 -7.01
N GLN A 250 2.98 25.60 -5.89
CA GLN A 250 3.65 26.03 -4.67
C GLN A 250 4.65 24.98 -4.16
N ALA A 251 4.25 23.70 -4.15
CA ALA A 251 5.14 22.63 -3.73
C ALA A 251 6.28 22.39 -4.71
N ALA A 252 6.06 22.60 -6.01
CA ALA A 252 7.10 22.53 -7.04
C ALA A 252 8.09 23.70 -6.94
N GLU A 253 7.64 24.88 -6.50
CA GLU A 253 8.52 26.01 -6.21
C GLU A 253 9.42 25.71 -5.01
N GLN A 254 8.85 25.20 -3.92
CA GLN A 254 9.61 24.84 -2.72
C GLN A 254 10.48 23.60 -2.94
N TRP A 255 10.00 22.64 -3.74
CA TRP A 255 10.63 21.35 -3.99
C TRP A 255 10.63 21.01 -5.48
N PRO A 256 11.54 21.62 -6.28
CA PRO A 256 11.60 21.44 -7.73
C PRO A 256 11.71 19.98 -8.17
N PHE A 257 12.31 19.13 -7.33
CA PHE A 257 12.47 17.71 -7.61
C PHE A 257 11.14 16.97 -7.78
N ILE A 258 10.01 17.42 -7.21
CA ILE A 258 8.69 16.80 -7.38
C ILE A 258 8.29 16.74 -8.86
N THR A 259 8.73 17.71 -9.66
CA THR A 259 8.43 17.77 -11.10
C THR A 259 9.40 16.95 -11.95
N ARG A 260 10.59 16.63 -11.42
CA ARG A 260 11.68 15.97 -12.15
C ARG A 260 11.92 14.52 -11.73
N ALA A 261 11.45 14.13 -10.54
CA ALA A 261 11.58 12.78 -10.04
C ALA A 261 10.92 11.78 -11.00
N TYR A 262 11.68 10.76 -11.36
CA TYR A 262 11.18 9.61 -12.08
C TYR A 262 11.32 8.37 -11.20
N TRP A 263 10.45 7.41 -11.47
CA TRP A 263 10.34 6.16 -10.76
C TRP A 263 10.36 5.06 -11.81
N LEU A 264 11.39 4.21 -11.80
CA LEU A 264 11.32 2.97 -12.58
C LEU A 264 10.36 2.03 -11.85
N ASP A 265 9.36 1.55 -12.56
CA ASP A 265 8.39 0.57 -12.09
C ASP A 265 8.53 -0.64 -12.99
N GLU A 266 9.27 -1.64 -12.51
CA GLU A 266 9.85 -2.71 -13.34
C GLU A 266 10.71 -2.11 -14.48
N ASP A 267 10.34 -2.34 -15.75
CA ASP A 267 11.08 -1.87 -16.93
C ASP A 267 10.56 -0.51 -17.46
N SER A 268 9.57 0.10 -16.80
CA SER A 268 8.92 1.33 -17.25
C SER A 268 9.33 2.54 -16.41
N LYS A 269 9.82 3.59 -17.06
CA LYS A 269 10.03 4.90 -16.46
C LYS A 269 8.72 5.65 -16.32
N ASN A 270 8.32 5.94 -15.08
CA ASN A 270 7.09 6.64 -14.73
C ASN A 270 7.42 7.95 -13.99
N HIS A 271 6.62 8.98 -14.21
CA HIS A 271 6.65 10.20 -13.42
C HIS A 271 5.46 10.26 -12.47
N LEU A 272 5.57 11.11 -11.45
CA LEU A 272 4.44 11.38 -10.57
C LEU A 272 3.32 12.05 -11.36
N THR A 273 2.15 11.40 -11.40
CA THR A 273 0.93 11.99 -11.96
C THR A 273 0.46 13.17 -11.11
N PRO A 274 -0.43 14.06 -11.62
CA PRO A 274 -0.99 15.15 -10.83
C PRO A 274 -1.52 14.68 -9.47
N LEU A 275 -2.30 13.59 -9.43
CA LEU A 275 -2.79 13.01 -8.17
C LEU A 275 -1.65 12.65 -7.20
N LEU A 276 -0.61 11.98 -7.67
CA LEU A 276 0.53 11.61 -6.83
C LEU A 276 1.32 12.83 -6.36
N LYS A 277 1.46 13.84 -7.23
CA LYS A 277 2.07 15.13 -6.87
C LYS A 277 1.28 15.80 -5.75
N VAL A 278 -0.06 15.85 -5.84
CA VAL A 278 -0.89 16.41 -4.75
C VAL A 278 -0.69 15.66 -3.44
N VAL A 279 -0.75 14.32 -3.45
CA VAL A 279 -0.57 13.51 -2.24
C VAL A 279 0.79 13.78 -1.61
N ILE A 280 1.86 13.79 -2.41
CA ILE A 280 3.22 14.09 -1.97
C ILE A 280 3.33 15.52 -1.46
N SER A 281 2.79 16.52 -2.16
CA SER A 281 2.75 17.92 -1.73
C SER A 281 2.02 18.08 -0.39
N CYS A 282 0.89 17.40 -0.19
CA CYS A 282 0.19 17.34 1.08
C CYS A 282 1.04 16.68 2.18
N CYS A 283 1.87 15.69 1.87
CA CYS A 283 2.77 15.10 2.87
C CYS A 283 3.93 16.05 3.18
N LEU A 284 4.52 16.72 2.18
CA LEU A 284 5.66 17.61 2.37
C LEU A 284 5.27 18.90 3.09
N ASN A 285 4.11 19.48 2.78
CA ASN A 285 3.59 20.69 3.42
C ASN A 285 3.13 20.48 4.87
N SER A 286 2.96 19.25 5.34
CA SER A 286 2.56 19.00 6.73
C SER A 286 3.62 19.46 7.74
N SER A 287 4.88 19.55 7.32
CA SER A 287 5.95 20.12 8.14
C SER A 287 5.70 21.59 8.50
N LEU A 288 4.88 22.29 7.71
CA LEU A 288 4.53 23.70 7.86
C LEU A 288 3.27 23.93 8.73
N GLU A 289 2.51 22.87 9.06
CA GLU A 289 1.31 23.01 9.90
C GLU A 289 1.63 23.07 11.40
N GLN A 290 0.77 23.74 12.19
CA GLN A 290 0.82 23.64 13.66
C GLN A 290 0.23 22.32 14.16
N ASN A 291 -0.74 21.75 13.45
CA ASN A 291 -1.36 20.49 13.82
C ASN A 291 -0.30 19.37 13.84
N GLN A 292 -0.31 18.57 14.90
CA GLN A 292 0.61 17.44 15.05
C GLN A 292 0.23 16.26 14.14
N SER A 293 -1.02 16.19 13.67
CA SER A 293 -1.52 15.09 12.84
C SER A 293 -2.25 15.60 11.60
N ARG A 294 -1.94 15.01 10.45
CA ARG A 294 -2.63 15.20 9.17
C ARG A 294 -3.07 13.84 8.62
N THR A 295 -4.34 13.73 8.25
CA THR A 295 -4.93 12.52 7.67
C THR A 295 -5.29 12.79 6.20
N ILE A 296 -4.64 12.07 5.29
CA ILE A 296 -4.90 12.12 3.84
C ILE A 296 -5.76 10.91 3.49
N ILE A 297 -6.93 11.17 2.93
CA ILE A 297 -7.93 10.15 2.60
C ILE A 297 -8.02 10.02 1.07
N LEU A 298 -7.88 8.78 0.59
CA LEU A 298 -7.92 8.42 -0.82
C LEU A 298 -8.98 7.35 -1.09
N PRO A 299 -9.58 7.28 -2.30
CA PRO A 299 -10.41 6.15 -2.71
C PRO A 299 -9.66 4.81 -2.68
N GLU A 300 -8.37 4.81 -3.01
CA GLU A 300 -7.42 3.70 -2.91
C GLU A 300 -6.06 4.27 -2.48
N VAL A 301 -5.36 3.65 -1.51
CA VAL A 301 -4.07 4.15 -1.02
C VAL A 301 -2.91 3.73 -1.92
N GLY A 302 -2.91 2.49 -2.43
CA GLY A 302 -1.86 1.97 -3.32
C GLY A 302 -0.43 2.19 -2.80
N PRO A 303 0.54 2.58 -3.67
CA PRO A 303 1.93 2.84 -3.28
C PRO A 303 2.14 4.24 -2.66
N CYS A 304 1.10 5.03 -2.40
CA CYS A 304 1.24 6.43 -1.98
C CYS A 304 2.05 6.59 -0.69
N GLY A 305 1.87 5.68 0.28
CA GLY A 305 2.62 5.73 1.54
C GLY A 305 4.12 5.52 1.36
N PHE A 306 4.52 4.56 0.51
CA PHE A 306 5.92 4.34 0.15
C PHE A 306 6.50 5.54 -0.59
N LEU A 307 5.79 6.05 -1.62
CA LEU A 307 6.24 7.19 -2.41
C LEU A 307 6.39 8.45 -1.55
N ALA A 308 5.43 8.74 -0.67
CA ALA A 308 5.47 9.88 0.22
C ALA A 308 6.66 9.81 1.18
N ALA A 309 6.89 8.66 1.82
CA ALA A 309 8.02 8.49 2.73
C ALA A 309 9.37 8.56 1.99
N ALA A 310 9.50 7.87 0.85
CA ALA A 310 10.70 7.94 0.01
C ALA A 310 11.00 9.38 -0.42
N THR A 311 9.99 10.12 -0.88
CA THR A 311 10.11 11.52 -1.26
C THR A 311 10.51 12.41 -0.08
N PHE A 312 9.97 12.17 1.11
CA PHE A 312 10.28 12.97 2.30
C PHE A 312 11.75 12.83 2.70
N VAL A 313 12.32 11.63 2.57
CA VAL A 313 13.74 11.38 2.85
C VAL A 313 14.64 11.91 1.73
N LEU A 314 14.18 11.88 0.48
CA LEU A 314 14.89 12.41 -0.70
C LEU A 314 14.72 13.93 -0.86
N LYS A 315 14.02 14.62 0.04
CA LYS A 315 13.75 16.05 -0.04
C LYS A 315 15.06 16.83 0.16
N VAL A 316 15.69 17.25 -0.93
CA VAL A 316 16.86 18.14 -0.98
C VAL A 316 16.62 19.37 -0.11
N GLU A 317 17.61 19.78 0.68
CA GLU A 317 17.74 21.18 1.08
C GLU A 317 19.17 21.69 0.83
N GLU A 318 19.28 23.01 0.83
CA GLU A 318 20.06 23.88 -0.03
C GLU A 318 21.59 23.87 0.13
N SER A 319 22.23 24.33 -0.95
CA SER A 319 23.63 24.68 -1.09
C SER A 319 24.62 23.50 -1.00
N GLU A 320 25.25 23.24 -2.14
CA GLU A 320 26.55 22.57 -2.16
C GLU A 320 27.47 23.24 -1.13
N LYS A 321 27.70 22.59 0.01
CA LYS A 321 29.06 22.62 0.54
C LYS A 321 29.89 22.00 -0.56
N LYS A 322 30.65 22.82 -1.30
CA LYS A 322 31.67 22.36 -2.25
C LYS A 322 32.39 21.17 -1.60
N ARG A 323 32.13 19.95 -2.07
CA ARG A 323 32.78 18.77 -1.52
C ARG A 323 34.26 18.90 -1.86
N THR A 324 35.08 19.11 -0.85
CA THR A 324 36.53 19.08 -0.97
C THR A 324 36.97 17.64 -0.91
N THR A 325 37.97 17.27 -1.71
CA THR A 325 38.61 15.97 -1.63
C THR A 325 39.03 15.69 -0.18
N PRO A 326 38.77 14.48 0.37
CA PRO A 326 39.20 14.14 1.72
C PRO A 326 40.71 14.32 1.90
N GLU A 327 41.13 14.79 3.08
CA GLU A 327 42.53 15.16 3.32
C GLU A 327 43.48 13.94 3.28
N PRO A 328 44.72 14.09 2.79
CA PRO A 328 45.73 13.05 2.88
C PRO A 328 45.90 12.53 4.32
N GLY A 329 45.96 11.21 4.48
CA GLY A 329 46.03 10.54 5.79
C GLY A 329 44.69 10.21 6.42
N SER A 330 43.57 10.74 5.89
CA SER A 330 42.23 10.37 6.31
C SER A 330 41.75 9.07 5.64
N TYR A 331 40.88 8.32 6.33
CA TYR A 331 40.13 7.26 5.68
C TYR A 331 38.96 7.87 4.94
N ALA A 332 38.72 7.39 3.73
CA ALA A 332 37.55 7.72 2.96
C ALA A 332 36.85 6.45 2.47
N SER A 333 35.58 6.56 2.11
CA SER A 333 34.80 5.42 1.66
C SER A 333 34.10 5.69 0.34
N PHE A 334 33.86 4.59 -0.37
CA PHE A 334 33.11 4.53 -1.61
C PHE A 334 32.23 3.29 -1.67
N ARG A 335 31.27 3.22 -2.60
CA ARG A 335 30.31 2.11 -2.69
C ARG A 335 30.58 1.19 -3.86
N ASP A 336 30.76 -0.11 -3.61
CA ASP A 336 30.74 -1.15 -4.64
C ASP A 336 29.43 -1.95 -4.51
N GLY A 337 28.38 -1.50 -5.20
CA GLY A 337 27.01 -1.98 -4.98
C GLY A 337 26.46 -1.57 -3.61
N HIS A 338 25.95 -2.52 -2.83
CA HIS A 338 25.46 -2.30 -1.46
C HIS A 338 26.56 -2.31 -0.39
N LEU A 339 27.82 -2.58 -0.76
CA LEU A 339 28.91 -2.75 0.19
C LEU A 339 29.80 -1.49 0.25
N PRO A 340 29.95 -0.87 1.44
CA PRO A 340 30.94 0.18 1.62
C PRO A 340 32.35 -0.42 1.52
N ARG A 341 33.21 0.28 0.80
CA ARG A 341 34.62 -0.02 0.59
C ARG A 341 35.43 1.19 1.03
N TYR A 342 36.60 0.93 1.58
CA TYR A 342 37.38 1.96 2.25
C TYR A 342 38.73 2.16 1.57
N VAL A 343 39.18 3.39 1.53
CA VAL A 343 40.48 3.80 1.00
C VAL A 343 41.15 4.68 2.03
N LEU A 344 42.48 4.67 2.03
CA LEU A 344 43.25 5.64 2.81
C LEU A 344 43.77 6.70 1.83
N MET A 345 43.47 7.97 2.08
CA MET A 345 43.96 9.06 1.26
C MET A 345 45.47 9.19 1.42
N GLU A 346 46.17 9.32 0.30
CA GLU A 346 47.61 9.52 0.21
C GLU A 346 47.93 10.94 -0.22
N LEU A 347 49.21 11.33 -0.08
CA LEU A 347 49.69 12.56 -0.69
C LEU A 347 49.41 12.53 -2.20
N PRO A 348 48.85 13.62 -2.76
CA PRO A 348 48.55 13.70 -4.17
C PRO A 348 49.83 13.58 -5.01
N PHE A 349 49.68 13.08 -6.23
CA PHE A 349 50.77 12.96 -7.20
C PHE A 349 50.84 14.23 -8.03
N GLU A 350 51.94 14.97 -7.93
CA GLU A 350 52.22 16.13 -8.78
C GLU A 350 52.58 15.68 -10.20
N GLN A 351 51.80 16.14 -11.17
CA GLN A 351 52.07 15.97 -12.59
C GLN A 351 53.11 16.98 -13.11
N PRO A 352 53.76 16.70 -14.25
CA PRO A 352 54.76 17.61 -14.84
C PRO A 352 54.23 19.01 -15.22
N ASP A 353 52.91 19.18 -15.35
CA ASP A 353 52.25 20.45 -15.64
C ASP A 353 51.90 21.26 -14.37
N GLY A 354 52.26 20.75 -13.18
CA GLY A 354 51.97 21.35 -11.89
C GLY A 354 50.59 21.01 -11.32
N SER A 355 49.80 20.17 -11.99
CA SER A 355 48.52 19.69 -11.46
C SER A 355 48.69 18.55 -10.46
N GLU A 356 47.88 18.52 -9.40
CA GLU A 356 47.91 17.48 -8.37
C GLU A 356 46.81 16.45 -8.61
N LEU A 357 47.16 15.15 -8.63
CA LEU A 357 46.18 14.06 -8.70
C LEU A 357 45.96 13.42 -7.32
N PRO A 358 44.71 13.32 -6.83
CA PRO A 358 44.39 12.61 -5.60
C PRO A 358 44.85 11.14 -5.65
N MET A 359 45.50 10.69 -4.59
CA MET A 359 46.00 9.32 -4.47
C MET A 359 45.30 8.58 -3.33
N VAL A 360 45.09 7.28 -3.50
CA VAL A 360 44.59 6.39 -2.46
C VAL A 360 45.46 5.15 -2.28
N ARG A 361 45.52 4.65 -1.06
CA ARG A 361 46.12 3.36 -0.69
C ARG A 361 45.03 2.30 -0.51
N LEU A 362 45.31 1.12 -1.05
CA LEU A 362 44.42 -0.04 -1.08
C LEU A 362 44.97 -1.20 -0.21
N ARG A 363 44.14 -2.24 0.00
CA ARG A 363 44.45 -3.41 0.85
C ARG A 363 45.64 -4.22 0.36
N ASP A 364 45.86 -4.26 -0.94
CA ASP A 364 46.99 -4.92 -1.59
C ASP A 364 48.30 -4.12 -1.47
N GLY A 365 48.28 -2.97 -0.78
CA GLY A 365 49.44 -2.07 -0.64
C GLY A 365 49.68 -1.19 -1.86
N GLY A 366 48.88 -1.34 -2.92
CA GLY A 366 48.97 -0.52 -4.12
C GLY A 366 48.50 0.91 -3.86
N LYS A 367 49.29 1.89 -4.35
CA LYS A 367 48.85 3.28 -4.48
C LYS A 367 48.21 3.48 -5.85
N ARG A 368 47.05 4.13 -5.91
CA ARG A 368 46.30 4.40 -7.14
C ARG A 368 45.89 5.86 -7.20
N SER A 369 46.04 6.47 -8.36
CA SER A 369 45.50 7.80 -8.65
C SER A 369 44.00 7.70 -8.92
N ILE A 370 43.24 8.65 -8.40
CA ILE A 370 41.81 8.83 -8.67
C ILE A 370 41.65 10.20 -9.36
N PRO A 371 40.84 10.30 -10.44
CA PRO A 371 40.52 11.60 -11.04
C PRO A 371 39.93 12.58 -10.03
N GLN A 372 40.31 13.86 -10.12
CA GLN A 372 39.88 14.92 -9.19
C GLN A 372 38.35 14.93 -9.01
N GLU A 373 37.60 14.86 -10.12
CA GLU A 373 36.12 14.85 -10.10
C GLU A 373 35.50 13.62 -9.42
N LYS A 374 36.26 12.53 -9.25
CA LYS A 374 35.79 11.32 -8.54
C LYS A 374 36.25 11.30 -7.10
N ALA A 375 37.37 11.95 -6.79
CA ALA A 375 37.91 12.02 -5.44
C ALA A 375 37.01 12.84 -4.50
N ILE A 376 36.29 13.84 -5.02
CA ILE A 376 35.26 14.60 -4.27
C ILE A 376 34.03 13.77 -3.89
N LEU A 377 33.86 12.57 -4.47
CA LEU A 377 32.75 11.66 -4.17
C LEU A 377 33.08 10.69 -3.03
N LEU A 378 34.34 10.68 -2.56
CA LEU A 378 34.74 9.88 -1.43
C LEU A 378 34.19 10.49 -0.13
N GLU A 379 33.54 9.68 0.69
CA GLU A 379 32.98 10.10 1.97
C GLU A 379 34.05 9.96 3.07
N PRO A 380 34.41 11.03 3.80
CA PRO A 380 35.38 10.93 4.91
C PRO A 380 34.85 10.03 6.02
N VAL A 381 35.74 9.25 6.65
CA VAL A 381 35.37 8.26 7.68
C VAL A 381 36.22 8.44 8.92
N ASP A 382 35.55 8.62 10.06
CA ASP A 382 36.19 8.65 11.38
C ASP A 382 36.32 7.21 11.93
N GLY A 383 37.53 6.62 11.91
CA GLY A 383 37.74 5.28 12.47
C GLY A 383 39.15 4.68 12.30
N ILE A 384 39.57 3.86 13.28
CA ILE A 384 40.99 3.43 13.47
C ILE A 384 41.34 2.04 12.89
N ALA A 385 40.39 1.24 12.41
CA ALA A 385 40.74 -0.04 11.78
C ALA A 385 39.64 -0.53 10.83
N ILE A 386 39.75 -0.16 9.55
CA ILE A 386 38.78 -0.55 8.53
C ILE A 386 39.50 -1.28 7.39
N PRO A 387 39.03 -2.47 6.97
CA PRO A 387 39.62 -3.17 5.84
C PRO A 387 39.51 -2.35 4.56
N LEU A 388 40.67 -1.99 3.99
CA LEU A 388 40.75 -1.27 2.73
C LEU A 388 40.18 -2.09 1.56
N ALA A 389 39.79 -1.40 0.50
CA ALA A 389 39.33 -1.95 -0.75
C ALA A 389 40.50 -2.58 -1.54
N THR A 390 40.19 -3.52 -2.43
CA THR A 390 41.15 -4.06 -3.40
C THR A 390 41.14 -3.24 -4.69
N SER A 391 42.21 -3.30 -5.52
CA SER A 391 42.21 -2.61 -6.83
C SER A 391 40.98 -2.97 -7.66
N LYS A 392 40.59 -4.25 -7.71
CA LYS A 392 39.41 -4.71 -8.47
C LYS A 392 38.10 -4.06 -8.01
N GLN A 393 37.95 -3.76 -6.72
CA GLN A 393 36.78 -3.10 -6.16
C GLN A 393 36.79 -1.60 -6.47
N LEU A 394 37.95 -0.96 -6.36
CA LEU A 394 38.11 0.44 -6.75
C LEU A 394 37.87 0.63 -8.26
N ASP A 395 38.47 -0.21 -9.10
CA ASP A 395 38.33 -0.16 -10.56
C ASP A 395 36.87 -0.37 -10.98
N ARG A 396 36.15 -1.27 -10.30
CA ARG A 396 34.72 -1.49 -10.51
C ARG A 396 33.90 -0.27 -10.10
N TRP A 397 34.16 0.32 -8.94
CA TRP A 397 33.48 1.56 -8.53
C TRP A 397 33.77 2.71 -9.50
N LEU A 398 35.04 2.93 -9.87
CA LEU A 398 35.43 3.95 -10.84
C LEU A 398 34.76 3.76 -12.22
N SER A 399 34.43 2.52 -12.60
CA SER A 399 33.65 2.20 -13.80
C SER A 399 32.15 2.43 -13.64
N ILE A 400 31.59 2.23 -12.44
CA ILE A 400 30.16 2.43 -12.13
C ILE A 400 29.84 3.92 -11.93
N ILE A 401 30.73 4.70 -11.31
CA ILE A 401 30.52 6.15 -11.13
C ILE A 401 30.34 6.87 -12.47
N GLU A 402 31.04 6.43 -13.52
CA GLU A 402 30.91 7.01 -14.86
C GLU A 402 29.48 6.82 -15.41
N GLU A 403 28.82 5.69 -15.09
CA GLU A 403 27.40 5.45 -15.39
C GLU A 403 26.47 6.26 -14.47
N ASP A 404 26.83 6.41 -13.18
CA ASP A 404 26.05 7.11 -12.16
C ASP A 404 26.04 8.64 -12.29
N SER A 405 27.11 9.22 -12.85
CA SER A 405 27.27 10.66 -13.09
C SER A 405 26.22 11.26 -14.06
N GLN A 406 25.47 10.39 -14.74
CA GLN A 406 24.35 10.74 -15.62
C GLN A 406 23.04 10.97 -14.87
N THR A 407 22.97 10.65 -13.58
CA THR A 407 21.78 10.93 -12.77
C THR A 407 22.07 12.08 -11.80
N ALA A 408 21.21 13.11 -11.83
CA ALA A 408 21.19 14.21 -10.84
C ALA A 408 20.99 13.76 -9.37
N VAL A 409 21.04 12.45 -9.12
CA VAL A 409 20.92 11.75 -7.83
C VAL A 409 22.04 12.13 -6.84
N HIS A 410 23.15 12.68 -7.31
CA HIS A 410 24.25 13.11 -6.44
C HIS A 410 23.95 14.37 -5.59
N LYS A 411 22.78 15.00 -5.76
CA LYS A 411 22.41 16.23 -5.02
C LYS A 411 21.59 16.00 -3.74
N PHE A 412 21.18 14.76 -3.46
CA PHE A 412 20.34 14.47 -2.29
C PHE A 412 21.19 14.31 -1.04
N HIS A 413 21.30 15.37 -0.24
CA HIS A 413 21.84 15.28 1.13
C HIS A 413 20.71 15.00 2.12
N ARG A 414 21.07 14.35 3.23
CA ARG A 414 20.22 14.16 4.41
C ARG A 414 19.69 15.51 4.86
N ALA A 415 18.38 15.72 4.78
CA ALA A 415 17.77 16.88 5.39
C ALA A 415 18.02 16.82 6.91
N GLU A 416 18.67 17.84 7.48
CA GLU A 416 18.73 18.04 8.93
C GLU A 416 17.37 18.58 9.42
N LEU A 417 16.29 17.84 9.18
CA LEU A 417 15.01 18.19 9.78
C LEU A 417 15.07 17.86 11.28
N GLN A 418 14.87 18.89 12.11
CA GLN A 418 14.69 18.76 13.56
C GLN A 418 13.37 18.05 13.95
N THR A 419 12.50 17.74 12.98
CA THR A 419 11.15 17.22 13.19
C THR A 419 10.99 15.77 12.71
N SER A 420 10.83 14.86 13.67
CA SER A 420 10.49 13.46 13.40
C SER A 420 9.10 13.33 12.76
N VAL A 421 8.97 12.52 11.69
CA VAL A 421 7.70 12.25 11.00
C VAL A 421 7.37 10.76 11.02
N ILE A 422 6.15 10.42 11.45
CA ILE A 422 5.60 9.06 11.43
C ILE A 422 4.59 8.95 10.29
N PHE A 423 4.86 8.10 9.32
CA PHE A 423 3.92 7.68 8.29
C PHE A 423 3.16 6.43 8.76
N VAL A 424 1.84 6.54 8.86
CA VAL A 424 0.96 5.40 9.13
C VAL A 424 0.23 5.06 7.84
N THR A 425 0.46 3.85 7.33
CA THR A 425 -0.10 3.40 6.05
C THR A 425 -1.00 2.19 6.28
N CYS A 426 -2.14 2.11 5.57
CA CYS A 426 -3.10 1.01 5.81
C CYS A 426 -2.67 -0.35 5.24
N ARG A 427 -1.56 -0.47 4.51
CA ARG A 427 -1.18 -1.70 3.82
C ARG A 427 0.32 -1.79 3.57
N SER A 428 0.91 -2.89 4.01
CA SER A 428 2.32 -3.19 3.84
C SER A 428 2.61 -4.17 2.75
N ASP A 429 2.94 -3.60 1.61
CA ASP A 429 3.71 -4.26 0.58
C ASP A 429 5.09 -3.56 0.49
N PHE A 430 5.66 -3.08 1.61
CA PHE A 430 6.89 -2.27 1.60
C PHE A 430 8.03 -2.94 0.86
N PHE A 431 8.31 -4.22 1.15
CA PHE A 431 9.36 -4.96 0.46
C PHE A 431 9.05 -5.18 -1.03
N SER A 432 7.79 -5.46 -1.36
CA SER A 432 7.33 -5.55 -2.75
C SER A 432 7.58 -4.23 -3.49
N TYR A 433 7.20 -3.09 -2.90
CA TYR A 433 7.47 -1.77 -3.46
C TYR A 433 8.96 -1.40 -3.49
N LEU A 434 9.73 -1.78 -2.47
CA LEU A 434 11.18 -1.57 -2.43
C LEU A 434 11.90 -2.29 -3.58
N GLU A 435 11.39 -3.46 -3.99
CA GLU A 435 11.94 -4.23 -5.09
C GLU A 435 11.53 -3.71 -6.46
N THR A 436 10.26 -3.29 -6.61
CA THR A 436 9.67 -2.94 -7.92
C THR A 436 9.73 -1.46 -8.25
N ILE A 437 9.62 -0.57 -7.25
CA ILE A 437 9.56 0.89 -7.42
C ILE A 437 10.91 1.50 -7.06
N ARG A 438 11.62 1.97 -8.09
CA ARG A 438 12.99 2.47 -7.98
C ARG A 438 13.06 3.97 -8.24
N PRO A 439 13.12 4.82 -7.19
CA PRO A 439 13.37 6.26 -7.37
C PRO A 439 14.68 6.47 -8.13
N TYR A 440 14.61 7.24 -9.21
CA TYR A 440 15.75 7.49 -10.10
C TYR A 440 16.45 6.22 -10.60
N GLY A 441 15.68 5.13 -10.75
CA GLY A 441 16.18 3.84 -11.21
C GLY A 441 17.00 3.02 -10.21
N ARG A 442 17.15 3.51 -8.97
CA ARG A 442 17.81 2.79 -7.87
C ARG A 442 16.83 2.34 -6.81
N ARG A 443 17.18 1.31 -6.05
CA ARG A 443 16.37 0.92 -4.90
C ARG A 443 16.50 1.97 -3.80
N LEU A 444 15.46 2.16 -3.00
CA LEU A 444 15.46 3.19 -1.95
C LEU A 444 16.57 2.96 -0.91
N ASP A 445 16.86 1.71 -0.56
CA ASP A 445 17.92 1.31 0.37
C ASP A 445 19.34 1.53 -0.19
N GLU A 446 19.48 1.74 -1.51
CA GLU A 446 20.74 2.17 -2.12
C GLU A 446 20.96 3.69 -1.96
N LEU A 447 19.89 4.46 -1.81
CA LEU A 447 19.93 5.92 -1.71
C LEU A 447 20.01 6.41 -0.25
N VAL A 448 19.33 5.74 0.67
CA VAL A 448 19.19 6.17 2.07
C VAL A 448 19.34 5.00 3.05
N SER A 449 19.75 5.29 4.29
CA SER A 449 19.84 4.25 5.33
C SER A 449 18.45 3.85 5.80
N VAL A 450 18.08 2.58 5.60
CA VAL A 450 16.79 2.02 6.01
C VAL A 450 17.01 0.98 7.10
N GLU A 451 16.33 1.11 8.23
CA GLU A 451 16.29 0.05 9.26
C GLU A 451 14.90 -0.57 9.28
N TYR A 452 14.81 -1.87 9.00
CA TYR A 452 13.58 -2.62 9.24
C TYR A 452 13.61 -3.19 10.65
N ARG A 453 12.62 -2.81 11.46
CA ARG A 453 12.45 -3.29 12.84
C ARG A 453 11.21 -4.17 12.92
N SER A 454 11.41 -5.37 13.42
CA SER A 454 10.36 -6.28 13.80
C SER A 454 10.37 -6.57 15.30
N ARG A 455 9.51 -7.50 15.74
CA ARG A 455 9.42 -7.91 17.15
C ARG A 455 10.66 -8.64 17.67
N VAL A 456 11.43 -9.25 16.76
CA VAL A 456 12.52 -10.17 17.11
C VAL A 456 13.83 -9.74 16.49
N ASN A 457 13.79 -9.08 15.32
CA ASN A 457 14.98 -8.68 14.58
C ASN A 457 14.97 -7.17 14.31
N SER A 458 16.15 -6.58 14.34
CA SER A 458 16.45 -5.39 13.55
C SER A 458 17.38 -5.78 12.42
N SER A 459 17.01 -5.42 11.20
CA SER A 459 17.87 -5.55 10.03
C SER A 459 18.05 -4.18 9.41
N THR A 460 19.29 -3.71 9.37
CA THR A 460 19.66 -2.57 8.56
C THR A 460 19.73 -3.00 7.10
N LEU A 461 18.88 -2.40 6.28
CA LEU A 461 18.83 -2.56 4.84
C LEU A 461 19.58 -1.39 4.21
N GLY A 462 20.47 -1.70 3.27
CA GLY A 462 21.23 -0.65 2.60
C GLY A 462 22.20 0.08 3.52
N SER A 463 22.52 1.31 3.17
CA SER A 463 23.73 1.97 3.67
C SER A 463 23.66 2.38 5.14
N GLY A 464 24.30 1.63 6.02
CA GLY A 464 24.90 2.19 7.22
C GLY A 464 26.33 1.67 7.32
N ALA A 465 27.32 2.55 7.50
CA ALA A 465 28.43 2.17 8.36
C ALA A 465 27.81 1.64 9.66
N MET A 466 28.35 0.60 10.29
CA MET A 466 27.74 0.01 11.50
C MET A 466 27.52 1.02 12.66
N ASN A 467 27.94 2.28 12.50
CA ASN A 467 27.84 3.38 13.44
C ASN A 467 26.99 4.60 12.97
N ALA A 468 26.34 4.57 11.79
CA ALA A 468 25.52 5.69 11.31
C ALA A 468 24.02 5.47 11.57
N GLU A 469 23.32 6.49 12.08
CA GLU A 469 21.89 6.41 12.40
C GLU A 469 21.00 6.22 11.15
N PRO A 470 19.93 5.41 11.24
CA PRO A 470 19.02 5.18 10.13
C PRO A 470 18.17 6.42 9.82
N THR A 471 18.04 6.74 8.54
CA THR A 471 17.26 7.88 8.06
C THR A 471 15.77 7.52 8.02
N LEU A 472 15.47 6.28 7.66
CA LEU A 472 14.13 5.71 7.61
C LEU A 472 14.07 4.45 8.47
N ILE A 473 13.17 4.41 9.44
CA ILE A 473 12.84 3.18 10.17
C ILE A 473 11.50 2.64 9.68
N VAL A 474 11.45 1.37 9.32
CA VAL A 474 10.23 0.69 8.91
C VAL A 474 9.86 -0.31 9.99
N CYS A 475 8.72 -0.12 10.61
CA CYS A 475 8.23 -0.92 11.72
C CYS A 475 7.20 -1.93 11.22
N SER A 476 7.38 -3.21 11.57
CA SER A 476 6.45 -4.28 11.19
C SER A 476 5.09 -4.19 11.88
N SER A 477 4.95 -3.43 12.97
CA SER A 477 3.67 -3.18 13.63
C SER A 477 3.68 -1.93 14.51
N LEU A 478 2.51 -1.55 15.02
CA LEU A 478 2.37 -0.42 15.93
C LEU A 478 3.14 -0.66 17.23
N ASP A 479 3.03 -1.87 17.79
CA ASP A 479 3.75 -2.26 19.01
C ASP A 479 5.27 -2.07 18.89
N VAL A 480 5.85 -2.40 17.74
CA VAL A 480 7.29 -2.25 17.47
C VAL A 480 7.66 -0.77 17.43
N ALA A 481 6.86 0.04 16.73
CA ALA A 481 7.03 1.49 16.70
C ALA A 481 6.93 2.11 18.11
N GLU A 482 6.01 1.62 18.95
CA GLU A 482 5.89 2.09 20.34
C GLU A 482 7.04 1.65 21.24
N SER A 483 7.55 0.42 21.09
CA SER A 483 8.73 -0.04 21.84
C SER A 483 9.95 0.83 21.52
N LEU A 484 10.13 1.14 20.24
CA LEU A 484 11.16 2.05 19.75
C LEU A 484 11.05 3.45 20.38
N LEU A 485 9.83 3.99 20.45
CA LEU A 485 9.59 5.29 21.09
C LEU A 485 9.79 5.26 22.62
N ARG A 486 9.74 4.07 23.25
CA ARG A 486 9.89 3.88 24.72
C ARG A 486 11.32 3.64 25.18
N GLU A 487 12.18 3.05 24.35
CA GLU A 487 13.55 2.63 24.69
C GLU A 487 14.56 3.80 24.93
N GLU A 488 14.10 5.04 25.12
CA GLU A 488 14.99 6.21 25.18
C GLU A 488 15.89 6.28 26.42
N GLY A 489 17.20 6.32 26.15
CA GLY A 489 18.26 6.67 27.09
C GLY A 489 19.66 6.88 26.48
N LYS A 490 19.95 6.45 25.23
CA LYS A 490 21.33 6.55 24.67
C LYS A 490 21.52 6.90 23.19
N HIS A 491 20.48 7.00 22.35
CA HIS A 491 20.67 7.37 20.93
C HIS A 491 19.65 8.42 20.47
N THR A 492 20.10 9.31 19.59
CA THR A 492 19.31 10.40 19.00
C THR A 492 18.16 9.84 18.15
N LYS A 493 17.02 10.55 18.21
CA LYS A 493 15.67 10.06 17.83
C LYS A 493 15.53 9.74 16.34
N PRO A 494 14.63 8.81 15.95
CA PRO A 494 14.36 8.55 14.53
C PRO A 494 13.84 9.79 13.80
N GLN A 495 14.39 10.11 12.63
CA GLN A 495 13.94 11.23 11.80
C GLN A 495 12.66 10.88 11.03
N HIS A 496 12.57 9.68 10.44
CA HIS A 496 11.37 9.23 9.74
C HIS A 496 11.03 7.78 10.10
N MET A 497 9.76 7.50 10.37
CA MET A 497 9.27 6.15 10.70
C MET A 497 8.06 5.81 9.83
N ILE A 498 8.07 4.64 9.18
CA ILE A 498 6.90 4.06 8.51
C ILE A 498 6.35 2.94 9.38
N ILE A 499 5.06 3.01 9.69
CA ILE A 499 4.31 1.89 10.25
C ILE A 499 3.67 1.15 9.08
N ASP A 500 4.28 0.02 8.77
CA ASP A 500 3.96 -0.79 7.61
C ASP A 500 2.89 -1.81 7.98
N ARG A 501 1.72 -1.36 8.50
CA ARG A 501 0.52 -2.20 8.75
C ARG A 501 -0.76 -1.39 8.93
N ALA A 502 -1.89 -2.07 8.67
CA ALA A 502 -3.23 -1.58 9.00
C ALA A 502 -3.36 -1.32 10.50
N VAL A 503 -3.36 -0.04 10.89
CA VAL A 503 -3.63 0.38 12.26
C VAL A 503 -5.10 0.73 12.38
N ASP A 504 -5.78 0.19 13.40
CA ASP A 504 -7.16 0.55 13.68
C ASP A 504 -7.26 1.97 14.27
N HIS A 505 -8.45 2.57 14.20
CA HIS A 505 -8.64 3.95 14.65
C HIS A 505 -8.37 4.15 16.16
N ILE A 506 -8.66 3.15 16.99
CA ILE A 506 -8.45 3.21 18.45
C ILE A 506 -6.95 3.19 18.76
N ALA A 507 -6.23 2.25 18.15
CA ALA A 507 -4.79 2.09 18.24
C ALA A 507 -4.07 3.33 17.69
N LEU A 508 -4.54 3.89 16.57
CA LEU A 508 -4.02 5.14 16.01
C LEU A 508 -4.24 6.32 16.97
N LYS A 509 -5.41 6.42 17.61
CA LYS A 509 -5.67 7.46 18.62
C LYS A 509 -4.75 7.30 19.84
N ALA A 510 -4.55 6.07 20.30
CA ALA A 510 -3.63 5.77 21.40
C ALA A 510 -2.17 6.10 21.03
N LEU A 511 -1.75 5.80 19.81
CA LEU A 511 -0.45 6.20 19.26
C LEU A 511 -0.32 7.72 19.28
N LYS A 512 -1.29 8.46 18.72
CA LYS A 512 -1.28 9.92 18.68
C LYS A 512 -1.09 10.51 20.09
N VAL A 513 -1.86 10.05 21.08
CA VAL A 513 -1.74 10.51 22.47
C VAL A 513 -0.34 10.23 23.04
N ARG A 514 0.19 9.02 22.83
CA ARG A 514 1.53 8.63 23.29
C ARG A 514 2.63 9.44 22.62
N CYS A 515 2.56 9.60 21.30
CA CYS A 515 3.45 10.44 20.52
C CYS A 515 3.50 11.88 21.04
N LYS A 516 2.34 12.47 21.39
CA LYS A 516 2.28 13.81 22.02
C LYS A 516 3.02 13.85 23.36
N GLN A 517 2.94 12.79 24.16
CA GLN A 517 3.64 12.69 25.45
C GLN A 517 5.16 12.58 25.27
N TYR A 518 5.62 11.81 24.28
CA TYR A 518 7.05 11.57 24.04
C TYR A 518 7.75 12.73 23.32
N ASN A 519 7.12 13.29 22.28
CA ASN A 519 7.67 14.40 21.53
C ASN A 519 6.55 15.28 20.94
N PRO A 520 6.27 16.46 21.55
CA PRO A 520 5.22 17.35 21.07
C PRO A 520 5.53 17.99 19.69
N LYS A 521 6.76 17.89 19.18
CA LYS A 521 7.10 18.35 17.82
C LYS A 521 6.93 17.28 16.75
N MET A 522 6.68 16.02 17.13
CA MET A 522 6.56 14.91 16.20
C MET A 522 5.29 15.04 15.35
N LYS A 523 5.45 14.84 14.03
CA LYS A 523 4.34 14.89 13.07
C LYS A 523 3.87 13.48 12.74
N ILE A 524 2.56 13.30 12.65
CA ILE A 524 1.93 12.03 12.29
C ILE A 524 1.14 12.23 11.00
N LEU A 525 1.53 11.49 9.96
CA LEU A 525 0.88 11.49 8.66
C LEU A 525 0.17 10.16 8.47
N VAL A 526 -1.15 10.22 8.29
CA VAL A 526 -1.98 9.03 8.13
C VAL A 526 -2.47 9.00 6.70
N LEU A 527 -2.10 7.98 5.94
CA LEU A 527 -2.69 7.71 4.62
C LEU A 527 -3.73 6.60 4.78
N SER A 528 -5.00 6.95 4.57
CA SER A 528 -6.11 6.02 4.76
C SER A 528 -7.05 5.94 3.55
N GLN A 529 -7.71 4.80 3.42
CA GLN A 529 -8.79 4.61 2.45
C GLN A 529 -10.11 5.16 3.03
N VAL A 530 -10.99 5.65 2.16
CA VAL A 530 -12.35 6.05 2.57
C VAL A 530 -13.04 4.88 3.30
N ASN A 531 -13.42 5.12 4.55
CA ASN A 531 -14.23 4.22 5.37
C ASN A 531 -15.56 4.89 5.72
N THR A 532 -16.64 4.11 5.72
CA THR A 532 -18.00 4.56 6.06
C THR A 532 -18.42 4.11 7.46
N GLN A 533 -17.53 3.54 8.27
CA GLN A 533 -17.81 3.18 9.66
C GLN A 533 -18.07 4.45 10.50
N VAL A 534 -19.09 4.38 11.36
CA VAL A 534 -19.49 5.51 12.21
C VAL A 534 -18.36 5.81 13.19
N GLY A 535 -18.00 7.09 13.34
CA GLY A 535 -16.94 7.52 14.26
C GLY A 535 -15.52 7.20 13.81
N TYR A 536 -15.33 6.70 12.59
CA TYR A 536 -14.00 6.42 12.04
C TYR A 536 -13.16 7.69 11.83
N TYR A 537 -13.80 8.80 11.47
CA TYR A 537 -13.13 10.09 11.36
C TYR A 537 -13.34 10.91 12.62
N PRO A 538 -12.26 11.53 13.15
CA PRO A 538 -12.35 12.29 14.39
C PRO A 538 -13.20 13.54 14.19
N LYS A 539 -14.06 13.82 15.17
CA LYS A 539 -14.83 15.07 15.23
C LYS A 539 -13.98 16.27 15.70
N SER A 540 -12.78 16.03 16.25
CA SER A 540 -11.92 17.07 16.84
C SER A 540 -11.28 17.97 15.79
N HIS A 541 -11.13 19.26 16.11
CA HIS A 541 -10.43 20.24 15.28
C HIS A 541 -8.89 20.14 15.34
N GLU A 542 -8.33 19.27 16.20
CA GLU A 542 -6.88 19.10 16.36
C GLU A 542 -6.19 18.37 15.19
N GLU A 543 -6.98 17.79 14.28
CA GLU A 543 -6.45 17.02 13.13
C GLU A 543 -6.88 17.68 11.82
N SER A 544 -5.92 17.84 10.91
CA SER A 544 -6.24 18.26 9.54
C SER A 544 -6.62 17.02 8.71
N ILE A 545 -7.77 17.09 8.03
CA ILE A 545 -8.31 15.99 7.21
C ILE A 545 -8.40 16.49 5.78
N TRP A 546 -7.83 15.74 4.85
CA TRP A 546 -7.73 16.08 3.43
C TRP A 546 -8.23 14.91 2.59
N LEU A 547 -9.41 15.03 2.01
CA LEU A 547 -9.91 14.11 0.99
C LEU A 547 -9.37 14.54 -0.38
N ILE A 548 -8.72 13.62 -1.08
CA ILE A 548 -8.22 13.87 -2.44
C ILE A 548 -8.90 12.85 -3.37
N ARG A 549 -9.69 13.35 -4.33
CA ARG A 549 -10.26 12.53 -5.41
C ARG A 549 -9.49 12.77 -6.71
N PRO A 550 -9.28 11.75 -7.54
CA PRO A 550 -8.67 11.91 -8.87
C PRO A 550 -9.35 13.02 -9.71
N ASP A 551 -10.68 13.04 -9.73
CA ASP A 551 -11.47 14.04 -10.48
C ASP A 551 -11.30 15.47 -9.98
N ASP A 552 -10.98 15.68 -8.70
CA ASP A 552 -10.76 17.03 -8.17
C ASP A 552 -9.39 17.59 -8.58
N VAL A 553 -8.44 16.71 -8.96
CA VAL A 553 -7.06 17.09 -9.30
C VAL A 553 -6.84 17.22 -10.80
N ASP A 554 -7.48 16.38 -11.60
CA ASP A 554 -7.43 16.42 -13.06
C ASP A 554 -8.75 15.85 -13.61
N PRO A 555 -9.80 16.68 -13.78
CA PRO A 555 -11.11 16.24 -14.24
C PRO A 555 -11.01 15.77 -15.69
N ILE A 556 -10.96 14.45 -15.89
CA ILE A 556 -11.07 13.88 -17.24
C ILE A 556 -12.53 14.06 -17.69
N PRO A 557 -12.81 14.74 -18.82
CA PRO A 557 -14.18 14.92 -19.28
C PRO A 557 -14.85 13.55 -19.53
N LYS A 558 -16.01 13.33 -18.90
CA LYS A 558 -16.80 12.07 -18.93
C LYS A 558 -17.29 11.64 -20.34
N ALA A 559 -17.10 12.49 -21.35
CA ALA A 559 -17.80 12.40 -22.63
C ALA A 559 -16.99 11.77 -23.78
N LEU A 560 -15.73 11.38 -23.57
CA LEU A 560 -14.91 10.72 -24.60
C LEU A 560 -14.45 9.36 -24.09
N ASP A 561 -14.57 8.33 -24.94
CA ASP A 561 -13.75 7.12 -24.77
C ASP A 561 -12.32 7.60 -24.56
N PRO A 562 -11.72 7.36 -23.37
CA PRO A 562 -10.43 7.94 -23.06
C PRO A 562 -9.47 7.50 -24.16
N ILE A 563 -9.01 8.45 -24.98
CA ILE A 563 -7.90 8.24 -25.90
C ILE A 563 -6.85 7.58 -25.05
N SER A 564 -6.54 6.33 -25.38
CA SER A 564 -5.84 5.41 -24.50
C SER A 564 -4.60 6.11 -23.97
N VAL A 565 -4.64 6.57 -22.70
CA VAL A 565 -3.45 7.05 -22.03
C VAL A 565 -2.61 5.79 -21.90
N SER A 566 -1.69 5.62 -22.86
CA SER A 566 -0.86 4.44 -22.99
C SER A 566 0.23 4.53 -21.94
N ILE A 567 -0.17 4.47 -20.67
CA ILE A 567 0.75 4.29 -19.56
C ILE A 567 1.39 2.92 -19.77
N LYS A 568 2.56 2.90 -20.39
CA LYS A 568 3.37 1.70 -20.59
C LYS A 568 3.89 1.30 -19.22
N GLY A 569 3.59 0.09 -18.78
CA GLY A 569 4.06 -0.44 -17.50
C GLY A 569 3.14 -1.49 -16.89
N LYS A 570 3.77 -2.52 -16.32
CA LYS A 570 3.13 -3.66 -15.65
C LYS A 570 3.37 -3.67 -14.14
N GLY A 571 4.28 -2.84 -13.64
CA GLY A 571 4.55 -2.73 -12.22
C GLY A 571 3.40 -2.11 -11.41
N PRO A 572 3.49 -2.15 -10.07
CA PRO A 572 2.45 -1.68 -9.16
C PRO A 572 2.09 -0.20 -9.30
N LEU A 573 3.05 0.68 -9.61
CA LEU A 573 2.78 2.11 -9.76
C LEU A 573 1.94 2.37 -11.02
N ALA A 574 2.32 1.80 -12.16
CA ALA A 574 1.60 1.93 -13.41
C ALA A 574 0.19 1.34 -13.31
N LYS A 575 0.05 0.19 -12.63
CA LYS A 575 -1.26 -0.44 -12.34
C LYS A 575 -2.14 0.47 -11.48
N TYR A 576 -1.59 1.06 -10.42
CA TYR A 576 -2.31 2.00 -9.56
C TYR A 576 -2.82 3.21 -10.33
N VAL A 577 -1.95 3.88 -11.11
CA VAL A 577 -2.33 5.06 -11.88
C VAL A 577 -3.45 4.75 -12.89
N LYS A 578 -3.36 3.61 -13.60
CA LYS A 578 -4.41 3.17 -14.53
C LYS A 578 -5.75 2.94 -13.86
N ARG A 579 -5.76 2.44 -12.62
CA ARG A 579 -7.01 2.25 -11.86
C ARG A 579 -7.59 3.59 -11.42
N GLN A 580 -6.76 4.51 -10.94
CA GLN A 580 -7.22 5.83 -10.51
C GLN A 580 -7.86 6.61 -11.66
N SER A 581 -7.27 6.58 -12.87
CA SER A 581 -7.84 7.24 -14.04
C SER A 581 -9.16 6.61 -14.53
N ARG A 582 -9.43 5.34 -14.18
CA ARG A 582 -10.65 4.62 -14.56
C ARG A 582 -11.76 4.75 -13.52
N ALA A 583 -11.41 4.92 -12.25
CA ALA A 583 -12.35 4.86 -11.11
C ALA A 583 -13.58 5.76 -11.29
N THR A 584 -13.44 6.85 -12.04
CA THR A 584 -14.44 7.90 -12.18
C THR A 584 -15.31 7.73 -13.43
N ASN A 585 -14.90 6.84 -14.34
CA ASN A 585 -15.58 6.52 -15.60
C ASN A 585 -16.06 5.05 -15.68
N VAL A 586 -16.03 4.29 -14.57
CA VAL A 586 -16.51 2.90 -14.58
C VAL A 586 -18.00 2.85 -14.88
N LYS A 587 -18.39 2.20 -15.97
CA LYS A 587 -19.78 1.95 -16.30
C LYS A 587 -20.30 0.79 -15.44
N SER A 588 -20.99 1.13 -14.36
CA SER A 588 -21.62 0.15 -13.47
C SER A 588 -23.07 -0.10 -13.88
N THR A 589 -23.42 -1.36 -14.11
CA THR A 589 -24.81 -1.79 -14.37
C THR A 589 -25.20 -2.83 -13.32
N THR A 590 -26.35 -2.63 -12.68
CA THR A 590 -26.87 -3.57 -11.69
C THR A 590 -28.07 -4.32 -12.25
N HIS A 591 -27.96 -5.64 -12.28
CA HIS A 591 -29.01 -6.57 -12.67
C HIS A 591 -29.61 -7.19 -11.40
N ILE A 592 -30.89 -6.91 -11.19
CA ILE A 592 -31.64 -7.47 -10.07
C ILE A 592 -32.12 -8.87 -10.46
N VAL A 593 -31.81 -9.86 -9.61
CA VAL A 593 -32.19 -11.25 -9.79
C VAL A 593 -33.34 -11.57 -8.85
N GLU A 594 -34.50 -11.87 -9.41
CA GLU A 594 -35.68 -12.22 -8.62
C GLU A 594 -35.56 -13.64 -8.04
N PHE A 595 -35.72 -13.76 -6.73
CA PHE A 595 -35.79 -15.04 -6.03
C PHE A 595 -36.77 -14.93 -4.85
N GLY A 596 -38.07 -15.09 -5.14
CA GLY A 596 -39.15 -14.82 -4.17
C GLY A 596 -39.04 -15.58 -2.84
N GLU A 597 -38.62 -16.84 -2.84
CA GLU A 597 -38.44 -17.62 -1.61
C GLU A 597 -37.31 -17.07 -0.73
N LEU A 598 -36.24 -16.53 -1.35
CA LEU A 598 -35.13 -15.90 -0.64
C LEU A 598 -35.53 -14.53 -0.10
N GLU A 599 -36.36 -13.77 -0.83
CA GLU A 599 -36.89 -12.49 -0.37
C GLU A 599 -37.84 -12.68 0.82
N ASN A 600 -38.75 -13.67 0.75
CA ASN A 600 -39.63 -14.01 1.88
C ASN A 600 -38.82 -14.39 3.13
N PHE A 601 -37.75 -15.17 2.95
CA PHE A 601 -36.83 -15.51 4.04
C PHE A 601 -36.13 -14.26 4.59
N TYR A 602 -35.62 -13.36 3.73
CA TYR A 602 -35.02 -12.10 4.14
C TYR A 602 -35.96 -11.22 4.98
N GLN A 603 -37.22 -11.06 4.56
CA GLN A 603 -38.22 -10.29 5.28
C GLN A 603 -38.54 -10.88 6.67
N ALA A 604 -38.61 -12.21 6.78
CA ALA A 604 -38.77 -12.89 8.07
C ALA A 604 -37.58 -12.63 9.00
N ILE A 605 -36.36 -12.63 8.46
CA ILE A 605 -35.14 -12.35 9.23
C ILE A 605 -35.11 -10.93 9.74
N GLN A 606 -35.47 -9.93 8.93
CA GLN A 606 -35.42 -8.54 9.38
C GLN A 606 -36.33 -8.29 10.58
N LYS A 607 -37.51 -8.94 10.63
CA LYS A 607 -38.41 -8.88 11.80
C LYS A 607 -37.79 -9.51 13.05
N VAL A 608 -37.26 -10.74 12.92
CA VAL A 608 -36.60 -11.44 14.02
C VAL A 608 -35.39 -10.64 14.53
N LYS A 609 -34.61 -10.06 13.61
CA LYS A 609 -33.45 -9.24 13.92
C LYS A 609 -33.81 -7.94 14.64
N GLN A 610 -34.87 -7.26 14.21
CA GLN A 610 -35.34 -6.05 14.86
C GLN A 610 -35.76 -6.33 16.31
N ARG A 611 -36.59 -7.36 16.52
CA ARG A 611 -36.98 -7.79 17.88
C ARG A 611 -35.81 -8.28 18.71
N ALA A 612 -34.83 -8.96 18.10
CA ALA A 612 -33.63 -9.41 18.81
C ALA A 612 -32.79 -8.25 19.37
N LEU A 613 -32.83 -7.08 18.71
CA LEU A 613 -32.08 -5.88 19.11
C LEU A 613 -32.88 -5.00 20.08
N GLU A 614 -34.20 -4.91 19.91
CA GLU A 614 -35.06 -3.98 20.66
C GLU A 614 -35.73 -4.62 21.88
N GLU A 615 -36.05 -5.91 21.83
CA GLU A 615 -36.94 -6.57 22.79
C GLU A 615 -36.30 -7.77 23.48
N ASP A 616 -35.85 -8.78 22.72
CA ASP A 616 -35.46 -10.07 23.27
C ASP A 616 -34.16 -10.63 22.66
N SER A 617 -33.07 -10.51 23.42
CA SER A 617 -31.77 -11.06 23.07
C SER A 617 -31.75 -12.59 22.86
N SER A 618 -32.76 -13.34 23.33
CA SER A 618 -32.88 -14.78 23.09
C SER A 618 -33.07 -15.12 21.60
N LEU A 619 -33.53 -14.16 20.80
CA LEU A 619 -33.72 -14.30 19.36
C LEU A 619 -32.43 -14.10 18.54
N LEU A 620 -31.34 -13.61 19.17
CA LEU A 620 -30.05 -13.36 18.51
C LEU A 620 -29.49 -14.59 17.75
N PRO A 621 -29.51 -15.83 18.29
CA PRO A 621 -29.01 -16.99 17.58
C PRO A 621 -29.75 -17.26 16.25
N PHE A 622 -31.06 -17.04 16.21
CA PHE A 622 -31.87 -17.19 14.99
C PHE A 622 -31.48 -16.15 13.95
N ALA A 623 -31.35 -14.88 14.37
CA ALA A 623 -30.92 -13.81 13.48
C ALA A 623 -29.52 -14.06 12.91
N ILE A 624 -28.56 -14.48 13.75
CA ILE A 624 -27.17 -14.75 13.34
C ILE A 624 -27.11 -15.90 12.32
N ASN A 625 -27.76 -17.02 12.60
CA ASN A 625 -27.76 -18.19 11.72
C ASN A 625 -28.45 -17.91 10.38
N SER A 626 -29.50 -17.09 10.40
CA SER A 626 -30.21 -16.71 9.18
C SER A 626 -29.39 -15.77 8.29
N GLU A 627 -28.73 -14.76 8.86
CA GLU A 627 -27.81 -13.87 8.14
C GLU A 627 -26.59 -14.61 7.61
N THR A 628 -26.17 -15.65 8.34
CA THR A 628 -25.12 -16.57 7.92
C THR A 628 -25.53 -17.37 6.66
N ALA A 629 -26.78 -17.85 6.61
CA ALA A 629 -27.32 -18.51 5.41
C ALA A 629 -27.44 -17.53 4.24
N LEU A 630 -27.90 -16.29 4.47
CA LEU A 630 -27.92 -15.24 3.45
C LEU A 630 -26.53 -14.97 2.89
N LYS A 631 -25.52 -14.80 3.74
CA LYS A 631 -24.12 -14.58 3.31
C LYS A 631 -23.59 -15.74 2.47
N TYR A 632 -23.93 -16.99 2.85
CA TYR A 632 -23.54 -18.16 2.07
C TYR A 632 -24.19 -18.13 0.68
N ILE A 633 -25.48 -17.82 0.58
CA ILE A 633 -26.19 -17.70 -0.70
C ILE A 633 -25.64 -16.54 -1.54
N SER A 634 -25.34 -15.39 -0.93
CA SER A 634 -24.76 -14.21 -1.57
C SER A 634 -23.37 -14.47 -2.16
N THR A 635 -22.56 -15.26 -1.46
CA THR A 635 -21.19 -15.60 -1.87
C THR A 635 -21.12 -16.87 -2.70
N HIS A 636 -22.26 -17.55 -2.89
CA HIS A 636 -22.33 -18.76 -3.69
C HIS A 636 -22.02 -18.44 -5.16
N PRO A 637 -21.21 -19.28 -5.84
CA PRO A 637 -20.87 -19.04 -7.23
C PRO A 637 -22.12 -19.04 -8.11
N PRO A 638 -22.20 -18.18 -9.15
CA PRO A 638 -23.36 -18.10 -10.04
C PRO A 638 -23.37 -19.24 -11.07
N VAL A 639 -23.10 -20.47 -10.65
CA VAL A 639 -22.84 -21.61 -11.52
C VAL A 639 -23.62 -22.84 -11.07
N GLY A 640 -23.88 -23.76 -11.99
CA GLY A 640 -24.67 -24.97 -11.72
C GLY A 640 -26.16 -24.69 -11.59
N ASN A 641 -26.95 -25.77 -11.50
CA ASN A 641 -28.41 -25.68 -11.49
C ASN A 641 -29.00 -25.49 -10.09
N SER A 642 -28.21 -25.71 -9.03
CA SER A 642 -28.64 -25.64 -7.63
C SER A 642 -27.64 -24.82 -6.82
N ILE A 643 -28.14 -24.14 -5.78
CA ILE A 643 -27.34 -23.45 -4.76
C ILE A 643 -27.04 -24.38 -3.57
N ALA A 644 -27.73 -25.52 -3.50
CA ALA A 644 -27.62 -26.47 -2.41
C ALA A 644 -26.20 -27.04 -2.28
N ASP A 645 -25.56 -26.68 -1.18
CA ASP A 645 -24.40 -27.36 -0.61
C ASP A 645 -24.84 -28.15 0.63
N GLU A 646 -24.12 -29.21 0.99
CA GLU A 646 -24.39 -30.02 2.18
C GLU A 646 -24.41 -29.15 3.43
N ARG A 647 -23.45 -28.20 3.52
CA ARG A 647 -23.36 -27.26 4.64
C ARG A 647 -24.53 -26.27 4.70
N LEU A 648 -24.88 -25.63 3.57
CA LEU A 648 -26.01 -24.70 3.53
C LEU A 648 -27.32 -25.40 3.87
N THR A 649 -27.50 -26.62 3.36
CA THR A 649 -28.67 -27.45 3.62
C THR A 649 -28.76 -27.79 5.10
N LEU A 650 -27.64 -28.16 5.74
CA LEU A 650 -27.58 -28.46 7.17
C LEU A 650 -27.91 -27.24 8.03
N VAL A 651 -27.35 -26.07 7.72
CA VAL A 651 -27.62 -24.81 8.44
C VAL A 651 -29.10 -24.44 8.35
N LEU A 652 -29.68 -24.43 7.14
CA LEU A 652 -31.09 -24.09 6.96
C LEU A 652 -32.03 -25.13 7.61
N THR A 653 -31.67 -26.41 7.55
CA THR A 653 -32.47 -27.48 8.19
C THR A 653 -32.46 -27.33 9.71
N SER A 654 -31.28 -27.11 10.30
CA SER A 654 -31.13 -26.85 11.72
C SER A 654 -31.92 -25.59 12.12
N LEU A 655 -31.76 -24.49 11.39
CA LEU A 655 -32.50 -23.25 11.64
C LEU A 655 -34.01 -23.48 11.60
N SER A 656 -34.51 -24.18 10.57
CA SER A 656 -35.94 -24.46 10.42
C SER A 656 -36.49 -25.33 11.55
N GLN A 657 -35.76 -26.37 11.96
CA GLN A 657 -36.17 -27.25 13.06
C GLN A 657 -36.23 -26.52 14.40
N HIS A 658 -35.18 -25.75 14.74
CA HIS A 658 -35.15 -24.98 15.98
C HIS A 658 -36.19 -23.85 15.98
N ALA A 659 -36.36 -23.16 14.85
CA ALA A 659 -37.37 -22.11 14.73
C ALA A 659 -38.79 -22.68 14.77
N ALA A 660 -39.02 -23.90 14.27
CA ALA A 660 -40.32 -24.57 14.38
C ALA A 660 -40.65 -24.97 15.83
N ALA A 661 -39.66 -25.48 16.57
CA ALA A 661 -39.83 -25.85 17.98
C ALA A 661 -40.18 -24.62 18.84
N MET A 662 -39.48 -23.51 18.64
CA MET A 662 -39.74 -22.25 19.36
C MET A 662 -40.95 -21.50 18.78
N GLY A 663 -41.29 -21.73 17.52
CA GLY A 663 -42.42 -21.13 16.82
C GLY A 663 -43.80 -21.57 17.34
N MET A 664 -43.84 -22.53 18.27
CA MET A 664 -45.04 -22.80 19.08
C MET A 664 -45.39 -21.64 20.02
N TYR A 665 -44.40 -20.82 20.38
CA TYR A 665 -44.53 -19.71 21.33
C TYR A 665 -44.32 -18.34 20.67
N ASP A 666 -43.70 -18.27 19.49
CA ASP A 666 -43.41 -17.02 18.78
C ASP A 666 -43.79 -17.07 17.28
N GLN A 667 -44.62 -16.13 16.84
CA GLN A 667 -45.16 -16.10 15.48
C GLN A 667 -44.09 -15.73 14.43
N ASP A 668 -43.09 -14.93 14.78
CA ASP A 668 -42.01 -14.57 13.84
C ASP A 668 -41.07 -15.76 13.63
N LEU A 669 -40.79 -16.54 14.68
CA LEU A 669 -40.04 -17.81 14.53
C LEU A 669 -40.82 -18.85 13.73
N LYS A 670 -42.15 -18.92 13.88
CA LYS A 670 -43.00 -19.76 13.03
C LYS A 670 -42.90 -19.36 11.55
N ASN A 671 -42.91 -18.05 11.26
CA ASN A 671 -42.74 -17.53 9.90
C ASN A 671 -41.33 -17.84 9.36
N LEU A 672 -40.29 -17.69 10.20
CA LEU A 672 -38.91 -18.02 9.85
C LEU A 672 -38.76 -19.52 9.53
N ALA A 673 -39.39 -20.41 10.30
CA ALA A 673 -39.36 -21.84 10.05
C ALA A 673 -40.01 -22.22 8.71
N SER A 674 -41.16 -21.60 8.38
CA SER A 674 -41.88 -21.81 7.11
C SER A 674 -41.06 -21.36 5.92
N THR A 675 -40.57 -20.12 5.95
CA THR A 675 -39.76 -19.54 4.86
C THR A 675 -38.42 -20.27 4.69
N SER A 676 -37.79 -20.73 5.77
CA SER A 676 -36.60 -21.59 5.71
C SER A 676 -36.87 -22.90 4.96
N ASN A 677 -38.01 -23.55 5.23
CA ASN A 677 -38.38 -24.80 4.56
C ASN A 677 -38.67 -24.61 3.06
N GLU A 678 -39.33 -23.50 2.70
CA GLU A 678 -39.53 -23.12 1.30
C GLU A 678 -38.20 -22.89 0.59
N LEU A 679 -37.29 -22.16 1.24
CA LEU A 679 -35.97 -21.88 0.69
C LEU A 679 -35.15 -23.16 0.49
N ILE A 680 -35.14 -24.10 1.45
CA ILE A 680 -34.45 -25.40 1.32
C ILE A 680 -34.91 -26.16 0.07
N LYS A 681 -36.22 -26.19 -0.20
CA LYS A 681 -36.77 -26.86 -1.39
C LYS A 681 -36.32 -26.14 -2.66
N ALA A 682 -36.36 -24.82 -2.65
CA ALA A 682 -35.99 -24.00 -3.79
C ALA A 682 -34.51 -24.12 -4.18
N ILE A 683 -33.58 -23.97 -3.22
CA ILE A 683 -32.12 -23.97 -3.49
C ILE A 683 -31.60 -25.29 -4.07
N ARG A 684 -32.32 -26.40 -3.84
CA ARG A 684 -31.99 -27.73 -4.39
C ARG A 684 -32.30 -27.87 -5.88
N ILE A 685 -33.22 -27.06 -6.40
CA ILE A 685 -33.79 -27.23 -7.74
C ILE A 685 -33.40 -26.07 -8.66
N LYS A 686 -33.16 -24.87 -8.13
CA LYS A 686 -32.85 -23.68 -8.95
C LYS A 686 -31.67 -22.85 -8.41
N ASN A 687 -30.88 -22.32 -9.35
CA ASN A 687 -29.92 -21.24 -9.16
C ASN A 687 -30.28 -20.09 -10.12
N PRO A 688 -31.06 -19.09 -9.68
CA PRO A 688 -31.50 -17.98 -10.54
C PRO A 688 -30.34 -17.18 -11.16
N LYS A 689 -29.22 -17.03 -10.43
CA LYS A 689 -28.03 -16.31 -10.91
C LYS A 689 -27.34 -17.04 -12.07
N ALA A 690 -27.29 -18.37 -12.03
CA ALA A 690 -26.73 -19.18 -13.11
C ALA A 690 -27.54 -19.09 -14.41
N GLN A 691 -28.86 -18.93 -14.32
CA GLN A 691 -29.74 -18.81 -15.49
C GLN A 691 -29.49 -17.50 -16.26
N ILE A 692 -29.20 -16.41 -15.55
CA ILE A 692 -29.02 -15.07 -16.13
C ILE A 692 -27.56 -14.82 -16.53
N LEU A 693 -26.60 -15.52 -15.90
CA LEU A 693 -25.17 -15.33 -16.13
C LEU A 693 -24.79 -15.35 -17.63
N PHE A 694 -25.29 -16.33 -18.39
CA PHE A 694 -24.98 -16.45 -19.82
C PHE A 694 -25.43 -15.24 -20.62
N ASP A 695 -26.64 -14.75 -20.37
CA ASP A 695 -27.18 -13.59 -21.08
C ASP A 695 -26.42 -12.30 -20.79
N LEU A 696 -25.85 -12.17 -19.60
CA LEU A 696 -25.02 -11.04 -19.23
C LEU A 696 -23.66 -11.06 -19.92
N ILE A 697 -23.00 -12.23 -19.98
CA ILE A 697 -21.61 -12.29 -20.43
C ILE A 697 -21.44 -12.60 -21.93
N LYS A 698 -22.50 -13.02 -22.65
CA LYS A 698 -22.42 -13.43 -24.07
C LYS A 698 -21.84 -12.40 -25.03
N ASN A 699 -21.93 -11.10 -24.69
CA ASN A 699 -21.45 -10.00 -25.53
C ASN A 699 -19.97 -9.63 -25.27
N TYR A 700 -19.29 -10.28 -24.31
CA TYR A 700 -17.94 -9.91 -23.90
C TYR A 700 -16.92 -10.99 -24.30
N LYS A 701 -15.75 -10.58 -24.78
CA LYS A 701 -14.67 -11.52 -25.15
C LYS A 701 -14.03 -12.17 -23.92
N ARG A 702 -13.87 -11.40 -22.84
CA ARG A 702 -13.26 -11.83 -21.59
C ARG A 702 -13.98 -11.18 -20.41
N CYS A 703 -14.31 -11.96 -19.39
CA CYS A 703 -14.98 -11.49 -18.18
C CYS A 703 -14.33 -12.11 -16.94
N HIS A 704 -14.05 -11.31 -15.91
CA HIS A 704 -13.59 -11.83 -14.62
C HIS A 704 -14.74 -11.84 -13.62
N ILE A 705 -15.02 -12.99 -13.01
CA ILE A 705 -16.04 -13.12 -11.97
C ILE A 705 -15.36 -12.96 -10.62
N VAL A 706 -15.76 -11.93 -9.86
CA VAL A 706 -15.21 -11.64 -8.54
C VAL A 706 -15.87 -12.54 -7.50
N VAL A 707 -15.08 -13.22 -6.69
CA VAL A 707 -15.57 -14.09 -5.61
C VAL A 707 -15.00 -13.66 -4.26
N ALA A 708 -15.64 -14.12 -3.18
CA ALA A 708 -15.28 -13.71 -1.82
C ALA A 708 -13.85 -14.12 -1.42
N SER A 709 -13.37 -15.29 -1.85
CA SER A 709 -12.06 -15.82 -1.42
C SER A 709 -11.30 -16.53 -2.53
N ARG A 710 -9.98 -16.65 -2.33
CA ARG A 710 -9.06 -17.38 -3.21
C ARG A 710 -9.42 -18.86 -3.32
N THR A 711 -9.77 -19.49 -2.20
CA THR A 711 -10.19 -20.90 -2.18
C THR A 711 -11.41 -21.17 -3.06
N ILE A 712 -12.37 -20.24 -3.10
CA ILE A 712 -13.53 -20.34 -4.00
C ILE A 712 -13.07 -20.15 -5.46
N ALA A 713 -12.21 -19.17 -5.74
CA ALA A 713 -11.69 -18.94 -7.08
C ALA A 713 -10.95 -20.17 -7.64
N ASP A 714 -10.07 -20.78 -6.83
CA ASP A 714 -9.29 -21.97 -7.20
C ASP A 714 -10.18 -23.19 -7.43
N SER A 715 -11.14 -23.43 -6.53
CA SER A 715 -12.12 -24.52 -6.67
C SER A 715 -12.87 -24.41 -8.00
N LEU A 716 -13.36 -23.20 -8.33
CA LEU A 716 -14.10 -22.94 -9.56
C LEU A 716 -13.24 -22.94 -10.81
N SER A 717 -11.96 -22.56 -10.71
CA SER A 717 -11.03 -22.59 -11.85
C SER A 717 -10.77 -24.00 -12.36
N LYS A 718 -10.91 -25.01 -11.49
CA LYS A 718 -10.79 -26.44 -11.84
C LYS A 718 -12.05 -26.98 -12.52
N THR A 719 -13.19 -26.31 -12.33
CA THR A 719 -14.46 -26.67 -12.95
C THR A 719 -14.48 -26.12 -14.38
N SER A 720 -14.53 -26.98 -15.39
CA SER A 720 -14.51 -26.56 -16.80
C SER A 720 -15.75 -25.73 -17.15
N PHE A 721 -15.59 -24.41 -17.26
CA PHE A 721 -16.62 -23.48 -17.73
C PHE A 721 -16.58 -23.40 -19.26
N ASN A 722 -17.36 -24.26 -19.92
CA ASN A 722 -17.30 -24.39 -21.38
C ASN A 722 -18.26 -23.41 -22.07
N LEU A 723 -17.93 -22.12 -22.04
CA LEU A 723 -18.62 -21.11 -22.84
C LEU A 723 -17.88 -20.95 -24.17
N LYS A 724 -18.49 -21.42 -25.27
CA LYS A 724 -17.86 -21.44 -26.62
C LYS A 724 -17.31 -20.08 -27.11
N HIS A 725 -17.69 -18.96 -26.49
CA HIS A 725 -17.40 -17.61 -26.97
C HIS A 725 -16.82 -16.63 -25.92
N VAL A 726 -16.67 -17.03 -24.64
CA VAL A 726 -16.27 -16.11 -23.55
C VAL A 726 -15.18 -16.75 -22.69
N ASN A 727 -14.05 -16.07 -22.52
CA ASN A 727 -13.00 -16.48 -21.58
C ASN A 727 -13.36 -15.97 -20.17
N VAL A 728 -13.82 -16.88 -19.30
CA VAL A 728 -14.18 -16.58 -17.91
C VAL A 728 -13.05 -16.96 -16.98
N LYS A 729 -12.66 -16.03 -16.09
CA LYS A 729 -11.72 -16.31 -14.99
C LYS A 729 -12.33 -15.89 -13.66
N PHE A 730 -12.19 -16.74 -12.65
CA PHE A 730 -12.57 -16.41 -11.29
C PHE A 730 -11.41 -15.71 -10.59
N ILE A 731 -11.71 -14.66 -9.82
CA ILE A 731 -10.71 -13.96 -9.02
C ILE A 731 -11.26 -13.55 -7.67
N SER A 732 -10.46 -13.65 -6.61
CA SER A 732 -10.83 -13.12 -5.31
C SER A 732 -10.87 -11.58 -5.32
N VAL A 733 -11.79 -10.99 -4.57
CA VAL A 733 -11.83 -9.54 -4.30
C VAL A 733 -10.52 -9.01 -3.68
N HIS A 734 -9.77 -9.89 -3.00
CA HIS A 734 -8.47 -9.55 -2.42
C HIS A 734 -7.35 -9.44 -3.47
N ASP A 735 -7.52 -10.04 -4.65
CA ASP A 735 -6.47 -10.18 -5.67
C ASP A 735 -6.65 -9.24 -6.85
N LEU A 736 -7.70 -8.41 -6.83
CA LEU A 736 -8.03 -7.48 -7.90
C LEU A 736 -6.87 -6.54 -8.27
N GLU A 737 -5.97 -6.25 -7.33
CA GLU A 737 -4.81 -5.38 -7.53
C GLU A 737 -3.70 -5.99 -8.37
N SER A 738 -3.65 -7.32 -8.44
CA SER A 738 -2.68 -8.06 -9.25
C SER A 738 -3.00 -8.02 -10.75
N LEU A 739 -4.25 -7.73 -11.13
CA LEU A 739 -4.70 -7.84 -12.51
C LEU A 739 -4.20 -6.68 -13.40
N GLU A 740 -3.67 -7.07 -14.55
CA GLU A 740 -3.34 -6.15 -15.64
C GLU A 740 -4.61 -5.85 -16.45
N SER A 741 -5.16 -4.63 -16.28
CA SER A 741 -6.18 -4.01 -17.14
C SER A 741 -7.35 -4.92 -17.56
N ILE A 742 -8.46 -4.86 -16.81
CA ILE A 742 -9.65 -5.65 -17.10
C ILE A 742 -10.65 -4.85 -17.94
N GLU A 743 -11.22 -5.48 -18.97
CA GLU A 743 -12.34 -4.93 -19.76
C GLU A 743 -13.63 -4.92 -18.92
N SER A 744 -14.07 -6.10 -18.46
CA SER A 744 -15.27 -6.26 -17.64
C SER A 744 -15.06 -7.16 -16.42
N ILE A 745 -15.69 -6.78 -15.31
CA ILE A 745 -15.85 -7.62 -14.12
C ILE A 745 -17.33 -7.88 -13.85
N LEU A 746 -17.63 -9.07 -13.36
CA LEU A 746 -18.93 -9.45 -12.85
C LEU A 746 -18.85 -9.71 -11.35
N ILE A 747 -19.70 -9.03 -10.59
CA ILE A 747 -19.85 -9.20 -9.14
C ILE A 747 -21.14 -10.00 -8.90
N PRO A 748 -21.04 -11.28 -8.52
CA PRO A 748 -22.16 -12.19 -8.54
C PRO A 748 -23.07 -12.07 -7.30
N GLY A 749 -22.79 -11.17 -6.36
CA GLY A 749 -23.59 -11.00 -5.15
C GLY A 749 -22.94 -10.05 -4.14
N TRP A 750 -23.54 -9.97 -2.96
CA TRP A 750 -23.03 -9.14 -1.86
C TRP A 750 -21.84 -9.83 -1.16
N LEU A 751 -20.62 -9.35 -1.40
CA LEU A 751 -19.39 -9.94 -0.84
C LEU A 751 -19.04 -9.45 0.57
N GLY A 752 -19.78 -8.48 1.11
CA GLY A 752 -19.49 -7.80 2.38
C GLY A 752 -19.29 -6.29 2.17
N ARG A 753 -19.57 -5.45 3.16
CA ARG A 753 -19.56 -4.00 2.96
C ARG A 753 -18.16 -3.46 2.66
N LYS A 754 -17.10 -4.00 3.29
CA LYS A 754 -15.72 -3.57 3.02
C LYS A 754 -15.32 -3.90 1.59
N GLU A 755 -15.66 -5.10 1.13
CA GLU A 755 -15.42 -5.61 -0.21
C GLU A 755 -16.22 -4.84 -1.26
N MET A 756 -17.51 -4.60 -1.00
CA MET A 756 -18.37 -3.80 -1.87
C MET A 756 -17.92 -2.33 -1.92
N LEU A 757 -17.41 -1.78 -0.81
CA LEU A 757 -16.82 -0.44 -0.80
C LEU A 757 -15.55 -0.39 -1.65
N LYS A 758 -14.66 -1.39 -1.51
CA LYS A 758 -13.45 -1.53 -2.33
C LYS A 758 -13.79 -1.64 -3.82
N LEU A 759 -14.80 -2.42 -4.17
CA LEU A 759 -15.27 -2.59 -5.55
C LEU A 759 -15.84 -1.29 -6.12
N LYS A 760 -16.58 -0.52 -5.30
CA LYS A 760 -17.19 0.73 -5.73
C LYS A 760 -16.21 1.90 -5.87
N LEU A 761 -15.18 1.96 -5.02
CA LEU A 761 -14.19 3.05 -5.02
C LEU A 761 -13.04 2.83 -6.01
N GLY A 762 -12.81 1.60 -6.47
CA GLY A 762 -11.67 1.26 -7.31
C GLY A 762 -12.02 1.18 -8.81
N GLY A 763 -11.12 1.66 -9.67
CA GLY A 763 -11.22 1.52 -11.12
C GLY A 763 -10.73 0.16 -11.63
N TRP A 764 -11.33 -0.92 -11.12
CA TRP A 764 -10.89 -2.30 -11.40
C TRP A 764 -11.12 -2.72 -12.86
N SER A 765 -12.10 -2.13 -13.53
CA SER A 765 -12.45 -2.42 -14.93
C SER A 765 -13.17 -1.25 -15.59
N ASN A 766 -13.36 -1.30 -16.91
CA ASN A 766 -14.17 -0.29 -17.61
C ASN A 766 -15.67 -0.52 -17.41
N ILE A 767 -16.08 -1.80 -17.33
CA ILE A 767 -17.48 -2.20 -17.19
C ILE A 767 -17.63 -3.10 -15.97
N GLN A 768 -18.49 -2.70 -15.04
CA GLN A 768 -18.83 -3.48 -13.85
C GLN A 768 -20.28 -3.95 -13.92
N LEU A 769 -20.47 -5.27 -13.91
CA LEU A 769 -21.79 -5.90 -13.91
C LEU A 769 -22.07 -6.44 -12.51
N ASN A 770 -22.99 -5.82 -11.79
CA ASN A 770 -23.44 -6.33 -10.49
C ASN A 770 -24.66 -7.21 -10.70
N MET A 771 -24.65 -8.44 -10.21
CA MET A 771 -25.78 -9.36 -10.24
C MET A 771 -26.23 -9.61 -8.80
N LEU A 772 -27.25 -8.86 -8.38
CA LEU A 772 -27.68 -8.78 -7.00
C LEU A 772 -29.10 -9.31 -6.85
N TYR A 773 -29.38 -10.09 -5.81
CA TYR A 773 -30.75 -10.33 -5.36
C TYR A 773 -31.37 -9.02 -4.85
N SER A 774 -32.69 -8.96 -4.74
CA SER A 774 -33.43 -7.75 -4.33
C SER A 774 -32.93 -7.19 -2.98
N PHE A 775 -32.80 -8.03 -1.95
CA PHE A 775 -32.21 -7.61 -0.67
C PHE A 775 -30.73 -7.15 -0.76
N GLU A 776 -29.94 -7.72 -1.67
CA GLU A 776 -28.53 -7.32 -1.88
C GLU A 776 -28.45 -5.95 -2.55
N HIS A 777 -29.39 -5.65 -3.46
CA HIS A 777 -29.54 -4.35 -4.10
C HIS A 777 -29.90 -3.27 -3.07
N ASP A 778 -30.80 -3.58 -2.12
CA ASP A 778 -31.15 -2.66 -1.04
C ASP A 778 -29.95 -2.33 -0.15
N ARG A 779 -29.16 -3.34 0.22
CA ARG A 779 -27.89 -3.16 0.97
C ARG A 779 -26.91 -2.26 0.21
N SER A 780 -26.75 -2.49 -1.09
CA SER A 780 -25.90 -1.67 -1.98
C SER A 780 -26.37 -0.22 -2.06
N SER A 781 -27.68 -0.02 -2.18
CA SER A 781 -28.29 1.31 -2.24
C SER A 781 -28.11 2.09 -0.94
N LYS A 782 -28.28 1.45 0.21
CA LYS A 782 -28.02 2.07 1.53
C LYS A 782 -26.54 2.40 1.71
N GLN A 783 -25.64 1.49 1.32
CA GLN A 783 -24.20 1.77 1.35
C GLN A 783 -23.83 2.93 0.45
N ALA A 784 -24.48 3.08 -0.71
CA ALA A 784 -24.28 4.20 -1.62
C ALA A 784 -24.62 5.54 -0.95
N LYS A 785 -25.79 5.65 -0.33
CA LYS A 785 -26.21 6.85 0.42
C LYS A 785 -25.23 7.18 1.55
N LYS A 786 -24.80 6.16 2.29
CA LYS A 786 -23.83 6.34 3.39
C LYS A 786 -22.45 6.77 2.91
N LEU A 787 -22.02 6.29 1.75
CA LEU A 787 -20.79 6.74 1.12
C LEU A 787 -20.90 8.21 0.69
N GLU A 788 -22.03 8.61 0.12
CA GLU A 788 -22.30 10.00 -0.25
C GLU A 788 -22.28 10.93 0.95
N SER A 789 -22.98 10.59 2.04
CA SER A 789 -22.95 11.40 3.27
C SER A 789 -21.55 11.47 3.90
N THR A 790 -20.78 10.38 3.80
CA THR A 790 -19.37 10.36 4.21
C THR A 790 -18.53 11.32 3.37
N PHE A 791 -18.72 11.35 2.04
CA PHE A 791 -18.03 12.29 1.16
C PHE A 791 -18.40 13.74 1.49
N THR A 792 -19.68 14.06 1.67
CA THR A 792 -20.11 15.41 2.07
C THR A 792 -19.45 15.85 3.38
N TYR A 793 -19.36 14.94 4.36
CA TYR A 793 -18.68 15.20 5.62
C TYR A 793 -17.17 15.46 5.43
N LEU A 794 -16.50 14.63 4.62
CA LEU A 794 -15.06 14.74 4.35
C LEU A 794 -14.71 15.98 3.51
N ASP A 795 -15.55 16.34 2.54
CA ASP A 795 -15.42 17.57 1.75
C ASP A 795 -15.50 18.81 2.66
N LYS A 796 -16.48 18.83 3.59
CA LYS A 796 -16.57 19.87 4.62
C LYS A 796 -15.29 19.95 5.47
N LYS A 797 -14.77 18.82 5.92
CA LYS A 797 -13.53 18.76 6.72
C LYS A 797 -12.27 19.15 5.94
N THR A 798 -12.23 18.85 4.66
CA THR A 798 -11.15 19.28 3.75
C THR A 798 -11.15 20.79 3.62
N ARG A 799 -12.33 21.41 3.44
CA ARG A 799 -12.45 22.88 3.41
C ARG A 799 -12.06 23.55 4.71
N GLU A 800 -12.45 23.00 5.86
CA GLU A 800 -12.04 23.49 7.19
C GLU A 800 -10.51 23.46 7.34
N SER A 801 -9.89 22.35 6.95
CA SER A 801 -8.43 22.16 7.00
C SER A 801 -7.70 23.08 6.04
N TRP A 802 -8.22 23.25 4.82
CA TRP A 802 -7.66 24.13 3.82
C TRP A 802 -7.71 25.59 4.25
N LYS A 803 -8.82 26.07 4.81
CA LYS A 803 -8.93 27.44 5.35
C LYS A 803 -7.88 27.70 6.43
N ALA A 804 -7.69 26.74 7.34
CA ALA A 804 -6.64 26.86 8.37
C ALA A 804 -5.23 26.87 7.77
N PHE A 805 -5.02 26.12 6.68
CA PHE A 805 -3.76 26.07 5.95
C PHE A 805 -3.48 27.36 5.14
N SER A 806 -4.49 27.89 4.43
CA SER A 806 -4.35 29.07 3.57
C SER A 806 -4.16 30.37 4.36
N ILE A 807 -4.63 30.46 5.60
CA ILE A 807 -4.30 31.58 6.51
C ILE A 807 -2.77 31.73 6.68
N LYS A 808 -2.03 30.62 6.65
CA LYS A 808 -0.55 30.62 6.78
C LYS A 808 0.17 30.58 5.44
N ASN A 809 -0.52 30.12 4.41
CA ASN A 809 -0.01 30.00 3.05
C ASN A 809 -1.01 30.69 2.11
N PRO A 810 -1.02 32.03 2.06
CA PRO A 810 -2.02 32.77 1.27
C PRO A 810 -2.01 32.37 -0.20
N GLU A 811 -0.85 31.98 -0.71
CA GLU A 811 -0.62 31.57 -2.09
C GLU A 811 -1.33 30.25 -2.48
N ALA A 812 -1.67 29.41 -1.49
CA ALA A 812 -2.47 28.22 -1.71
C ALA A 812 -3.92 28.54 -2.14
N GLY A 813 -4.37 29.79 -1.97
CA GLY A 813 -5.65 30.27 -2.44
C GLY A 813 -6.87 29.66 -1.71
N ASN A 814 -8.01 29.72 -2.40
CA ASN A 814 -9.30 29.28 -1.88
C ASN A 814 -9.43 27.75 -1.85
N PRO A 815 -10.24 27.20 -0.93
CA PRO A 815 -10.47 25.76 -0.86
C PRO A 815 -11.20 25.21 -2.09
N PRO A 816 -11.13 23.89 -2.35
CA PRO A 816 -11.93 23.22 -3.38
C PRO A 816 -13.41 23.55 -3.33
N ALA A 817 -13.97 23.90 -4.49
CA ALA A 817 -15.40 24.06 -4.70
C ALA A 817 -16.12 22.73 -4.49
N ASP A 818 -17.41 22.76 -4.09
CA ASP A 818 -18.24 21.55 -4.03
C ASP A 818 -18.42 21.01 -5.46
N SER A 819 -17.69 19.95 -5.82
CA SER A 819 -17.84 19.28 -7.12
C SER A 819 -19.26 18.72 -7.31
N GLN A 820 -20.04 18.52 -6.24
CA GLN A 820 -21.46 18.15 -6.29
C GLN A 820 -22.44 19.32 -6.52
N LYS A 821 -22.09 20.56 -6.13
CA LYS A 821 -22.96 21.73 -6.38
C LYS A 821 -23.00 22.16 -7.84
N ILE A 822 -21.97 21.81 -8.62
CA ILE A 822 -21.89 22.16 -10.04
C ILE A 822 -22.76 21.22 -10.91
N LEU A 823 -23.14 20.03 -10.41
CA LEU A 823 -23.87 19.03 -11.20
C LEU A 823 -25.27 18.67 -10.69
N ASN A 824 -25.62 18.88 -9.42
CA ASN A 824 -26.94 18.55 -8.89
C ASN A 824 -27.51 19.69 -8.02
N SER A 825 -28.16 20.66 -8.65
CA SER A 825 -29.13 21.52 -7.97
C SER A 825 -30.45 20.75 -7.80
N ARG A 826 -30.52 19.82 -6.84
CA ARG A 826 -31.79 19.26 -6.35
C ARG A 826 -31.75 19.10 -4.84
N ASP A 827 -32.54 19.97 -4.21
CA ASP A 827 -33.10 19.94 -2.86
C ASP A 827 -32.29 19.26 -1.75
N ASP A 828 -31.55 20.09 -1.00
CA ASP A 828 -31.21 19.86 0.40
C ASP A 828 -32.52 19.78 1.23
N LYS A 829 -33.10 18.59 1.35
CA LYS A 829 -34.05 18.29 2.44
C LYS A 829 -33.83 16.90 3.03
N ASP A 830 -33.91 16.92 4.36
CA ASP A 830 -34.02 15.81 5.32
C ASP A 830 -32.74 15.07 5.73
N VAL A 831 -31.99 15.76 6.60
CA VAL A 831 -31.22 15.14 7.68
C VAL A 831 -32.21 14.57 8.72
N CYS A 832 -32.77 13.40 8.43
CA CYS A 832 -33.51 12.57 9.38
C CYS A 832 -33.17 11.08 9.16
N GLU A 833 -31.89 10.72 9.31
CA GLU A 833 -31.40 9.33 9.18
C GLU A 833 -30.84 8.73 10.50
N LEU A 834 -31.04 9.40 11.64
CA LEU A 834 -30.52 8.94 12.94
C LEU A 834 -31.26 7.71 13.52
N GLU A 835 -32.52 7.46 13.15
CA GLU A 835 -33.32 6.39 13.76
C GLU A 835 -33.12 5.00 13.12
N ASN A 836 -32.71 4.92 11.85
CA ASN A 836 -32.43 3.63 11.19
C ASN A 836 -30.96 3.15 11.32
N GLU A 837 -30.12 3.90 12.05
CA GLU A 837 -28.66 3.69 12.11
C GLU A 837 -28.23 2.47 12.98
N TYR A 838 -29.14 1.94 13.81
CA TYR A 838 -28.84 0.81 14.72
C TYR A 838 -29.06 -0.58 14.10
N LEU A 839 -29.99 -0.72 13.15
CA LEU A 839 -30.46 -2.02 12.64
C LEU A 839 -29.50 -2.69 11.63
N GLU A 840 -28.55 -1.97 11.04
CA GLU A 840 -27.66 -2.49 9.98
C GLU A 840 -26.19 -2.06 10.15
N ARG A 841 -25.65 -2.16 11.37
CA ARG A 841 -24.19 -2.17 11.54
C ARG A 841 -23.65 -3.46 10.90
N ASP A 842 -22.58 -3.39 10.09
CA ASP A 842 -21.84 -4.59 9.68
C ASP A 842 -21.25 -5.32 10.89
N ASP A 843 -20.97 -4.54 11.94
CA ASP A 843 -20.61 -5.04 13.26
C ASP A 843 -21.82 -5.58 14.01
N TRP A 844 -23.02 -5.70 13.43
CA TRP A 844 -24.17 -6.25 14.17
C TRP A 844 -23.94 -7.74 14.45
N VAL A 845 -23.35 -8.52 13.54
CA VAL A 845 -22.98 -9.92 13.83
C VAL A 845 -21.90 -9.94 14.91
N GLU A 846 -20.88 -9.08 14.80
CA GLU A 846 -19.85 -8.97 15.86
C GLU A 846 -20.47 -8.54 17.20
N SER A 847 -21.40 -7.58 17.20
CA SER A 847 -22.12 -7.07 18.37
C SER A 847 -23.09 -8.10 18.91
N ALA A 848 -23.73 -8.88 18.06
CA ALA A 848 -24.63 -9.96 18.42
C ALA A 848 -23.84 -11.11 19.05
N VAL A 849 -22.67 -11.46 18.49
CA VAL A 849 -21.72 -12.41 19.07
C VAL A 849 -21.22 -11.88 20.42
N ARG A 850 -20.83 -10.59 20.53
CA ARG A 850 -20.48 -9.95 21.80
C ARG A 850 -21.60 -10.07 22.83
N THR A 851 -22.82 -9.71 22.47
CA THR A 851 -23.99 -9.76 23.35
C THR A 851 -24.33 -11.20 23.76
N HIS A 852 -24.29 -12.15 22.82
CA HIS A 852 -24.57 -13.56 23.09
C HIS A 852 -23.52 -14.17 24.03
N ILE A 853 -22.23 -13.91 23.79
CA ILE A 853 -21.15 -14.38 24.67
C ILE A 853 -21.28 -13.73 26.05
N ASN A 854 -21.64 -12.44 26.13
CA ASN A 854 -21.83 -11.76 27.40
C ASN A 854 -23.06 -12.27 28.18
N SER A 855 -24.17 -12.57 27.51
CA SER A 855 -25.40 -13.07 28.15
C SER A 855 -25.24 -14.50 28.66
N SER A 856 -24.60 -15.38 27.87
CA SER A 856 -24.25 -16.74 28.29
C SER A 856 -23.26 -16.77 29.46
N SER A 857 -22.37 -15.77 29.55
CA SER A 857 -21.43 -15.60 30.66
C SER A 857 -22.11 -15.24 31.99
N ILE A 858 -23.29 -14.61 32.00
CA ILE A 858 -23.95 -14.12 33.23
C ILE A 858 -24.76 -15.23 33.92
N ASN A 859 -25.31 -16.18 33.16
CA ASN A 859 -26.33 -17.13 33.67
C ASN A 859 -25.79 -18.48 34.18
N GLN A 860 -24.49 -18.76 34.09
CA GLN A 860 -23.89 -20.02 34.57
C GLN A 860 -22.92 -19.75 35.73
N SER A 861 -23.38 -20.03 36.95
CA SER A 861 -22.66 -19.76 38.22
C SER A 861 -21.69 -20.86 38.66
N SER A 862 -21.56 -21.95 37.90
CA SER A 862 -20.76 -23.13 38.29
C SER A 862 -19.52 -23.42 37.43
N GLN A 863 -19.22 -22.61 36.41
CA GLN A 863 -18.13 -22.87 35.47
C GLN A 863 -16.88 -21.99 35.67
N THR A 864 -15.73 -22.56 35.32
CA THR A 864 -14.40 -21.95 35.45
C THR A 864 -14.24 -20.80 34.45
N ARG A 865 -14.30 -19.55 34.93
CA ARG A 865 -14.09 -18.37 34.08
C ARG A 865 -12.61 -18.07 33.87
N VAL A 866 -12.22 -17.75 32.64
CA VAL A 866 -10.86 -17.42 32.22
C VAL A 866 -10.84 -16.01 31.61
N LEU A 867 -9.80 -15.24 31.92
CA LEU A 867 -9.58 -13.95 31.26
C LEU A 867 -9.10 -14.19 29.82
N GLY A 868 -9.87 -13.72 28.84
CA GLY A 868 -9.62 -13.94 27.42
C GLY A 868 -9.92 -12.71 26.58
N ARG A 869 -9.71 -12.84 25.27
CA ARG A 869 -10.01 -11.83 24.25
C ARG A 869 -10.82 -12.45 23.12
N LEU A 870 -11.84 -11.72 22.67
CA LEU A 870 -12.63 -12.04 21.49
C LEU A 870 -11.96 -11.41 20.26
N ILE A 871 -11.81 -12.19 19.20
CA ILE A 871 -11.11 -11.82 17.96
C ILE A 871 -12.01 -12.17 16.78
N PHE A 872 -12.20 -11.24 15.84
CA PHE A 872 -12.90 -11.51 14.59
C PHE A 872 -11.90 -11.55 13.41
N PHE A 873 -12.25 -12.31 12.36
CA PHE A 873 -11.39 -12.51 11.19
C PHE A 873 -11.98 -11.89 9.91
N LYS A 874 -11.11 -11.53 8.96
CA LYS A 874 -11.45 -10.85 7.69
C LYS A 874 -12.32 -11.68 6.76
N ASP A 875 -12.33 -13.01 6.89
CA ASP A 875 -13.28 -13.86 6.15
C ASP A 875 -14.74 -13.60 6.57
N GLY A 876 -14.93 -13.00 7.75
CA GLY A 876 -16.22 -12.77 8.39
C GLY A 876 -17.04 -14.04 8.58
N GLN A 877 -16.40 -15.21 8.66
CA GLN A 877 -17.04 -16.50 8.91
C GLN A 877 -16.61 -17.07 10.27
N HIS A 878 -15.47 -16.61 10.79
CA HIS A 878 -14.90 -17.10 12.03
C HIS A 878 -14.72 -15.98 13.05
N TYR A 879 -14.80 -16.37 14.32
CA TYR A 879 -14.32 -15.60 15.46
C TYR A 879 -13.53 -16.53 16.38
N GLY A 880 -12.72 -15.99 17.27
CA GLY A 880 -11.97 -16.77 18.25
C GLY A 880 -12.05 -16.14 19.62
N VAL A 881 -12.20 -16.99 20.64
CA VAL A 881 -12.05 -16.58 22.04
C VAL A 881 -10.83 -17.28 22.58
N PHE A 882 -9.84 -16.51 22.99
CA PHE A 882 -8.57 -17.06 23.48
C PHE A 882 -8.23 -16.48 24.83
N ALA A 883 -7.59 -17.26 25.70
CA ALA A 883 -7.07 -16.73 26.96
C ALA A 883 -6.10 -15.55 26.69
N GLU A 884 -6.04 -14.55 27.56
CA GLU A 884 -5.34 -13.27 27.32
C GLU A 884 -3.83 -13.41 27.04
N ASN A 885 -3.22 -14.51 27.50
CA ASN A 885 -1.81 -14.81 27.27
C ASN A 885 -1.59 -16.11 26.49
N ALA A 886 -2.61 -16.57 25.75
CA ALA A 886 -2.45 -17.71 24.85
C ALA A 886 -1.45 -17.34 23.75
N LYS A 887 -0.55 -18.26 23.43
CA LYS A 887 0.38 -18.12 22.31
C LYS A 887 -0.29 -18.69 21.06
N LEU A 888 -0.41 -17.88 20.00
CA LEU A 888 -0.94 -18.29 18.70
C LEU A 888 0.14 -18.19 17.63
N VAL A 889 0.04 -19.05 16.62
CA VAL A 889 0.93 -19.04 15.46
C VAL A 889 0.60 -17.83 14.60
N CYS A 890 1.53 -16.89 14.48
CA CYS A 890 1.37 -15.67 13.69
C CYS A 890 2.40 -15.63 12.56
N LEU A 891 1.92 -15.59 11.31
CA LEU A 891 2.75 -15.73 10.11
C LEU A 891 3.33 -14.39 9.61
N ASN A 892 3.02 -13.30 10.28
CA ASN A 892 3.29 -11.95 9.83
C ASN A 892 4.77 -11.64 9.54
N GLU A 893 5.67 -12.15 10.38
CA GLU A 893 7.11 -11.97 10.21
C GLU A 893 7.69 -12.92 9.14
N VAL A 894 7.03 -14.06 8.94
CA VAL A 894 7.38 -15.08 7.93
C VAL A 894 6.98 -14.59 6.53
N LEU A 895 5.79 -13.99 6.40
CA LEU A 895 5.26 -13.46 5.14
C LEU A 895 5.93 -12.14 4.70
N GLY A 896 6.54 -11.41 5.62
CA GLY A 896 7.15 -10.10 5.37
C GLY A 896 8.51 -10.14 4.63
N GLY A 897 9.02 -11.30 4.23
CA GLY A 897 10.22 -11.42 3.38
C GLY A 897 11.57 -11.05 4.02
N SER A 898 11.62 -10.66 5.30
CA SER A 898 12.88 -10.28 5.99
C SER A 898 13.74 -11.46 6.49
N VAL A 899 13.26 -12.69 6.32
CA VAL A 899 13.82 -13.89 6.97
C VAL A 899 14.82 -14.56 6.02
N ASN A 900 16.11 -14.27 6.17
CA ASN A 900 17.17 -15.11 5.60
C ASN A 900 17.24 -16.41 6.42
N ASP A 901 16.58 -17.47 5.94
CA ASP A 901 16.34 -18.76 6.63
C ASP A 901 17.59 -19.44 7.22
N SER A 902 18.81 -19.10 6.79
CA SER A 902 20.03 -19.84 7.15
C SER A 902 20.67 -19.46 8.49
N ASN A 903 20.24 -18.37 9.17
CA ASN A 903 20.99 -17.80 10.30
C ASN A 903 20.25 -17.76 11.65
N PHE A 904 19.02 -18.27 11.75
CA PHE A 904 18.27 -18.19 13.01
C PHE A 904 18.68 -19.26 14.01
N SER A 905 18.88 -18.86 15.27
CA SER A 905 18.94 -19.82 16.36
C SER A 905 17.56 -20.47 16.59
N GLU A 906 17.55 -21.71 17.11
CA GLU A 906 16.32 -22.42 17.49
C GLU A 906 15.43 -21.62 18.46
N SER A 907 16.02 -20.69 19.24
CA SER A 907 15.33 -19.81 20.18
C SER A 907 14.63 -18.63 19.50
N GLU A 908 15.14 -18.14 18.39
CA GLU A 908 14.59 -16.98 17.68
C GLU A 908 13.40 -17.40 16.80
N ALA A 909 13.47 -18.58 16.19
CA ALA A 909 12.36 -19.16 15.43
C ALA A 909 11.08 -19.31 16.27
N ASP A 910 11.22 -19.73 17.54
CA ASP A 910 10.08 -19.88 18.46
C ASP A 910 9.48 -18.51 18.85
N LYS A 911 10.27 -17.42 18.87
CA LYS A 911 9.75 -16.06 19.10
C LYS A 911 9.08 -15.47 17.87
N LEU A 912 9.54 -15.83 16.67
CA LEU A 912 8.98 -15.37 15.40
C LEU A 912 7.59 -15.98 15.15
N LEU A 913 7.41 -17.25 15.50
CA LEU A 913 6.19 -17.99 15.21
C LEU A 913 5.06 -17.69 16.22
N TRP A 914 5.40 -17.45 17.49
CA TRP A 914 4.41 -17.33 18.57
C TRP A 914 4.15 -15.88 19.00
N LYS A 915 2.90 -15.44 18.85
CA LYS A 915 2.42 -14.14 19.33
C LYS A 915 1.40 -14.33 20.45
N SER A 916 1.59 -13.65 21.58
CA SER A 916 0.59 -13.67 22.66
C SER A 916 -0.66 -12.88 22.23
N THR A 917 -1.83 -13.40 22.57
CA THR A 917 -3.14 -12.79 22.26
C THR A 917 -3.29 -11.36 22.77
N LYS A 918 -2.58 -11.01 23.85
CA LYS A 918 -2.50 -9.62 24.35
C LYS A 918 -1.93 -8.62 23.33
N PHE A 919 -1.04 -9.07 22.46
CA PHE A 919 -0.33 -8.22 21.49
C PHE A 919 -0.87 -8.36 20.07
N LEU A 920 -2.01 -9.04 19.88
CA LEU A 920 -2.64 -9.17 18.56
C LEU A 920 -3.25 -7.85 18.11
N GLU A 921 -3.02 -7.51 16.85
CA GLU A 921 -3.41 -6.28 16.18
C GLU A 921 -4.26 -6.61 14.93
N ILE A 922 -5.06 -5.64 14.47
CA ILE A 922 -5.80 -5.79 13.21
C ILE A 922 -4.83 -6.03 12.05
N GLY A 923 -5.16 -6.97 11.17
CA GLY A 923 -4.29 -7.36 10.05
C GLY A 923 -3.26 -8.43 10.40
N ASP A 924 -3.16 -8.87 11.66
CA ASP A 924 -2.36 -10.06 11.96
C ASP A 924 -2.89 -11.31 11.26
N VAL A 925 -2.00 -12.11 10.70
CA VAL A 925 -2.28 -13.35 9.99
C VAL A 925 -1.96 -14.51 10.93
N LEU A 926 -2.99 -15.26 11.33
CA LEU A 926 -2.89 -16.40 12.23
C LEU A 926 -3.05 -17.70 11.47
N ALA A 927 -2.33 -18.75 11.89
CA ALA A 927 -2.46 -20.09 11.33
C ALA A 927 -3.05 -21.07 12.35
N PHE A 928 -4.08 -21.80 11.92
CA PHE A 928 -4.75 -22.82 12.74
C PHE A 928 -4.76 -24.16 11.98
N PRO A 929 -4.35 -25.28 12.59
CA PRO A 929 -4.46 -26.58 11.92
C PRO A 929 -5.94 -26.94 11.70
N ASP A 930 -6.30 -27.36 10.47
CA ASP A 930 -7.67 -27.74 10.10
C ASP A 930 -8.05 -29.14 10.60
N THR A 931 -7.07 -29.98 10.96
CA THR A 931 -7.27 -31.39 11.27
C THR A 931 -7.37 -31.63 12.77
N GLN A 932 -8.56 -31.95 13.26
CA GLN A 932 -8.80 -32.32 14.67
C GLN A 932 -8.10 -33.64 15.08
N THR A 933 -7.69 -34.47 14.11
CA THR A 933 -7.10 -35.79 14.34
C THR A 933 -5.60 -35.76 14.64
N LEU A 934 -4.92 -34.67 14.29
CA LEU A 934 -3.51 -34.46 14.58
C LEU A 934 -3.44 -33.73 15.93
N GLY A 935 -2.56 -34.18 16.83
CA GLY A 935 -2.40 -33.57 18.15
C GLY A 935 -1.86 -32.14 18.09
N ASP A 936 -1.12 -31.70 19.13
CA ASP A 936 -0.29 -30.51 18.98
C ASP A 936 0.73 -30.80 17.85
N VAL A 937 0.63 -30.11 16.71
CA VAL A 937 1.43 -30.40 15.51
C VAL A 937 2.93 -30.32 15.80
N ILE A 938 3.32 -29.45 16.75
CA ILE A 938 4.71 -29.37 17.23
C ILE A 938 5.11 -30.66 17.95
N ASP A 939 4.20 -31.29 18.68
CA ASP A 939 4.47 -32.55 19.36
C ASP A 939 4.68 -33.72 18.41
N GLU A 940 3.94 -33.77 17.30
CA GLU A 940 4.14 -34.78 16.27
C GLU A 940 5.43 -34.56 15.49
N LEU A 941 5.74 -33.32 15.12
CA LEU A 941 7.04 -32.96 14.53
C LEU A 941 8.19 -33.27 15.49
N ALA A 942 8.05 -32.98 16.78
CA ALA A 942 9.07 -33.27 17.78
C ALA A 942 9.32 -34.78 17.90
N ASP A 943 8.26 -35.59 17.89
CA ASP A 943 8.37 -37.05 17.92
C ASP A 943 9.00 -37.59 16.62
N ALA A 944 8.65 -37.01 15.47
CA ALA A 944 9.27 -37.33 14.19
C ALA A 944 10.78 -37.03 14.19
N ILE A 945 11.19 -35.88 14.74
CA ILE A 945 12.60 -35.48 14.88
C ILE A 945 13.36 -36.40 15.83
N LEU A 946 12.71 -36.87 16.90
CA LEU A 946 13.29 -37.83 17.85
C LEU A 946 13.45 -39.23 17.23
N GLY A 947 12.55 -39.62 16.32
CA GLY A 947 12.62 -40.88 15.57
C GLY A 947 12.43 -42.15 16.43
N ASP A 948 11.97 -42.00 17.68
CA ASP A 948 11.95 -43.06 18.69
C ASP A 948 10.54 -43.59 19.00
N LYS A 949 9.54 -43.26 18.17
CA LYS A 949 8.13 -43.63 18.33
C LYS A 949 7.54 -43.22 19.69
N GLY A 950 8.00 -42.11 20.28
CA GLY A 950 7.44 -41.54 21.50
C GLY A 950 8.07 -42.04 22.81
N ALA A 951 9.10 -42.89 22.72
CA ALA A 951 9.77 -43.47 23.90
C ALA A 951 10.37 -42.40 24.83
N MET A 952 11.01 -41.35 24.30
CA MET A 952 11.56 -40.27 25.12
C MET A 952 10.47 -39.43 25.79
N ARG A 953 9.30 -39.28 25.18
CA ARG A 953 8.17 -38.58 25.81
C ARG A 953 7.63 -39.39 26.99
N GLU A 954 7.54 -40.70 26.85
CA GLU A 954 7.17 -41.61 27.94
C GLU A 954 8.17 -41.53 29.10
N GLN A 955 9.47 -41.59 28.80
CA GLN A 955 10.55 -41.45 29.81
C GLN A 955 10.54 -40.07 30.48
N SER A 956 10.25 -39.00 29.74
CA SER A 956 10.10 -37.65 30.30
C SER A 956 8.87 -37.53 31.21
N GLY A 957 7.87 -38.39 31.03
CA GLY A 957 6.61 -38.39 31.77
C GLY A 957 6.62 -39.22 33.05
N LEU A 958 7.70 -39.93 33.38
CA LEU A 958 7.78 -40.83 34.55
C LEU A 958 7.48 -40.14 35.90
N TRP A 959 7.68 -38.82 36.00
CA TRP A 959 7.29 -38.05 37.19
C TRP A 959 5.78 -38.08 37.45
N ARG A 960 4.95 -38.34 36.44
CA ARG A 960 3.50 -38.52 36.60
C ARG A 960 3.14 -39.81 37.33
N ASN A 961 3.94 -40.86 37.17
CA ASN A 961 3.73 -42.10 37.92
C ASN A 961 3.95 -41.87 39.43
N ALA A 962 4.93 -41.03 39.78
CA ALA A 962 5.14 -40.61 41.15
C ALA A 962 3.96 -39.77 41.68
N LEU A 963 3.41 -38.84 40.88
CA LEU A 963 2.17 -38.13 41.23
C LEU A 963 0.98 -39.08 41.43
N ARG A 964 0.83 -40.09 40.57
CA ARG A 964 -0.24 -41.09 40.68
C ARG A 964 -0.09 -41.91 41.97
N LYS A 965 1.13 -42.32 42.32
CA LYS A 965 1.43 -42.99 43.61
C LYS A 965 1.08 -42.10 44.81
N ILE A 966 1.33 -40.80 44.73
CA ILE A 966 0.93 -39.84 45.78
C ILE A 966 -0.59 -39.70 45.85
N TYR A 967 -1.27 -39.68 44.71
CA TYR A 967 -2.73 -39.59 44.62
C TYR A 967 -3.41 -40.84 45.21
N GLU A 968 -2.92 -42.02 44.87
CA GLU A 968 -3.31 -43.31 45.46
C GLU A 968 -3.09 -43.33 46.98
N ALA A 969 -1.89 -42.94 47.43
CA ALA A 969 -1.55 -42.82 48.86
C ALA A 969 -2.35 -41.73 49.60
N SER A 970 -3.05 -40.86 48.84
CA SER A 970 -3.96 -39.84 49.37
C SER A 970 -5.42 -40.28 49.30
N ALA A 971 -5.68 -41.57 49.09
CA ALA A 971 -7.01 -42.15 48.92
C ALA A 971 -7.84 -41.44 47.83
N TRP A 972 -7.19 -41.10 46.72
CA TRP A 972 -7.82 -40.47 45.55
C TRP A 972 -8.42 -39.08 45.83
N ASP A 973 -7.99 -38.42 46.92
CA ASP A 973 -8.43 -37.08 47.29
C ASP A 973 -7.39 -36.01 46.89
N LEU A 974 -7.75 -35.18 45.90
CA LEU A 974 -6.91 -34.08 45.42
C LEU A 974 -6.59 -33.04 46.51
N LYS A 975 -7.45 -32.84 47.52
CA LYS A 975 -7.15 -31.94 48.65
C LYS A 975 -6.03 -32.49 49.53
N LYS A 976 -6.08 -33.79 49.83
CA LYS A 976 -5.05 -34.46 50.64
C LYS A 976 -3.73 -34.51 49.90
N MET A 977 -3.77 -34.83 48.61
CA MET A 977 -2.62 -34.79 47.72
C MET A 977 -1.98 -33.41 47.67
N GLN A 978 -2.77 -32.35 47.48
CA GLN A 978 -2.29 -30.96 47.48
C GLN A 978 -1.55 -30.63 48.77
N ARG A 979 -2.15 -30.91 49.94
CA ARG A 979 -1.50 -30.65 51.25
C ARG A 979 -0.17 -31.40 51.38
N LYS A 980 -0.14 -32.67 50.95
CA LYS A 980 1.06 -33.53 51.03
C LYS A 980 2.18 -33.03 50.11
N LEU A 981 1.85 -32.54 48.93
CA LEU A 981 2.78 -31.91 47.98
C LEU A 981 3.28 -30.54 48.47
N SER A 982 2.40 -29.70 49.04
CA SER A 982 2.80 -28.41 49.62
C SER A 982 3.80 -28.58 50.77
N GLN A 983 3.67 -29.64 51.59
CA GLN A 983 4.64 -30.00 52.64
C GLN A 983 6.03 -30.35 52.08
N HIS A 984 6.12 -30.77 50.81
CA HIS A 984 7.36 -31.08 50.12
C HIS A 984 7.79 -29.95 49.16
N GLY A 985 7.28 -28.72 49.36
CA GLY A 985 7.67 -27.55 48.59
C GLY A 985 7.04 -27.44 47.18
N VAL A 986 5.98 -28.21 46.90
CA VAL A 986 5.24 -28.13 45.62
C VAL A 986 3.85 -27.56 45.88
N ASP A 987 3.74 -26.23 45.84
CA ASP A 987 2.47 -25.54 46.03
C ASP A 987 1.78 -25.26 44.69
N ARG A 988 0.70 -26.00 44.41
CA ARG A 988 -0.06 -25.92 43.16
C ARG A 988 -1.56 -26.03 43.40
N THR A 989 -2.34 -25.40 42.54
CA THR A 989 -3.80 -25.44 42.59
C THR A 989 -4.34 -26.82 42.19
N ARG A 990 -5.55 -27.17 42.64
CA ARG A 990 -6.18 -28.46 42.30
C ARG A 990 -6.33 -28.67 40.80
N ALA A 991 -6.76 -27.66 40.06
CA ALA A 991 -6.87 -27.71 38.60
C ALA A 991 -5.52 -28.04 37.93
N THR A 992 -4.41 -27.54 38.48
CA THR A 992 -3.07 -27.84 37.96
C THR A 992 -2.67 -29.28 38.23
N LEU A 993 -2.94 -29.80 39.45
CA LEU A 993 -2.65 -31.18 39.81
C LEU A 993 -3.51 -32.19 39.04
N GLU A 994 -4.78 -31.86 38.83
CA GLU A 994 -5.71 -32.63 38.01
C GLU A 994 -5.22 -32.69 36.56
N SER A 995 -4.82 -31.55 35.99
CA SER A 995 -4.18 -31.50 34.68
C SER A 995 -2.90 -32.36 34.61
N TRP A 996 -2.03 -32.29 35.62
CA TRP A 996 -0.80 -33.10 35.64
C TRP A 996 -1.06 -34.61 35.72
N LEU A 997 -2.11 -35.03 36.43
CA LEU A 997 -2.47 -36.43 36.60
C LEU A 997 -3.15 -37.03 35.37
N PHE A 998 -4.06 -36.28 34.75
CA PHE A 998 -4.98 -36.82 33.74
C PHE A 998 -4.70 -36.31 32.32
N SER A 999 -3.83 -35.32 32.14
CA SER A 999 -3.44 -34.80 30.82
C SER A 999 -2.01 -35.17 30.42
N THR A 1000 -1.86 -35.63 29.18
CA THR A 1000 -0.56 -35.89 28.56
C THR A 1000 0.10 -34.62 28.01
N LYS A 1001 -0.62 -33.48 27.95
CA LYS A 1001 -0.14 -32.23 27.31
C LYS A 1001 1.06 -31.58 28.02
N THR A 1002 1.25 -31.82 29.32
CA THR A 1002 2.35 -31.20 30.10
C THR A 1002 3.61 -32.07 30.10
N VAL A 1003 4.62 -31.76 29.29
CA VAL A 1003 5.90 -32.51 29.29
C VAL A 1003 6.57 -32.51 30.68
N ALA A 1004 6.61 -31.36 31.35
CA ALA A 1004 7.19 -31.22 32.67
C ALA A 1004 6.51 -30.10 33.50
N PRO A 1005 6.52 -30.18 34.83
CA PRO A 1005 6.01 -29.13 35.70
C PRO A 1005 6.91 -27.87 35.62
N GLN A 1006 6.34 -26.70 35.95
CA GLN A 1006 7.08 -25.44 36.03
C GLN A 1006 8.24 -25.55 37.04
N ASN A 1007 9.43 -25.06 36.68
CA ASN A 1007 10.70 -25.26 37.41
C ASN A 1007 11.00 -26.76 37.62
N PRO A 1008 11.19 -27.54 36.54
CA PRO A 1008 11.29 -29.00 36.62
C PRO A 1008 12.50 -29.47 37.43
N SER A 1009 13.60 -28.69 37.44
CA SER A 1009 14.81 -28.97 38.22
C SER A 1009 14.57 -29.00 39.74
N GLN A 1010 13.55 -28.29 40.23
CA GLN A 1010 13.16 -28.28 41.64
C GLN A 1010 11.93 -29.16 41.89
N THR A 1011 10.94 -29.07 40.99
CA THR A 1011 9.62 -29.69 41.22
C THR A 1011 9.62 -31.19 41.01
N ILE A 1012 10.36 -31.73 40.03
CA ILE A 1012 10.43 -33.17 39.78
C ILE A 1012 11.10 -33.92 40.94
N PRO A 1013 12.27 -33.48 41.46
CA PRO A 1013 12.86 -34.09 42.65
C PRO A 1013 11.90 -34.09 43.86
N ASN A 1014 11.20 -32.99 44.10
CA ASN A 1014 10.27 -32.87 45.22
C ASN A 1014 9.06 -33.81 45.09
N ILE A 1015 8.54 -33.99 43.87
CA ILE A 1015 7.47 -34.96 43.59
C ILE A 1015 7.98 -36.38 43.85
N LEU A 1016 9.17 -36.73 43.37
CA LEU A 1016 9.75 -38.08 43.56
C LEU A 1016 10.02 -38.37 45.04
N ALA A 1017 10.53 -37.38 45.78
CA ALA A 1017 10.73 -37.48 47.23
C ALA A 1017 9.41 -37.68 47.98
N CYS A 1018 8.37 -36.91 47.63
CA CYS A 1018 7.03 -37.06 48.22
C CYS A 1018 6.40 -38.43 47.94
N ALA A 1019 6.73 -39.06 46.80
CA ALA A 1019 6.26 -40.38 46.42
C ALA A 1019 7.02 -41.55 47.08
N GLY A 1020 8.09 -41.25 47.84
CA GLY A 1020 8.95 -42.27 48.47
C GLY A 1020 9.54 -43.23 47.45
N ILE A 1021 10.21 -42.71 46.43
CA ILE A 1021 10.90 -43.50 45.40
C ILE A 1021 12.39 -43.55 45.74
N ASP A 1022 12.92 -44.77 45.87
CA ASP A 1022 14.35 -45.03 46.06
C ASP A 1022 15.15 -44.53 44.84
N ASP A 1023 16.36 -44.00 45.06
CA ASP A 1023 17.19 -43.34 44.02
C ASP A 1023 16.52 -42.15 43.29
N SER A 1024 15.59 -41.46 43.96
CA SER A 1024 14.85 -40.30 43.42
C SER A 1024 15.74 -39.24 42.76
N HIS A 1025 16.97 -39.04 43.23
CA HIS A 1025 17.89 -38.05 42.66
C HIS A 1025 18.43 -38.46 41.28
N ASP A 1026 18.79 -39.72 41.09
CA ASP A 1026 19.29 -40.24 39.81
C ASP A 1026 18.15 -40.41 38.79
N LEU A 1027 16.97 -40.84 39.26
CA LEU A 1027 15.77 -40.85 38.43
C LEU A 1027 15.37 -39.43 38.01
N ALA A 1028 15.43 -38.43 38.90
CA ALA A 1028 15.19 -37.04 38.57
C ALA A 1028 16.16 -36.54 37.48
N LYS A 1029 17.46 -36.85 37.60
CA LYS A 1029 18.46 -36.49 36.57
C LYS A 1029 18.15 -37.13 35.21
N LYS A 1030 17.75 -38.40 35.19
CA LYS A 1030 17.32 -39.09 33.95
C LYS A 1030 16.10 -38.42 33.34
N ILE A 1031 15.05 -38.19 34.14
CA ILE A 1031 13.82 -37.51 33.67
C ILE A 1031 14.15 -36.12 33.12
N LEU A 1032 14.96 -35.32 33.83
CA LEU A 1032 15.37 -33.99 33.38
C LEU A 1032 16.16 -34.02 32.05
N ARG A 1033 17.03 -35.02 31.85
CA ARG A 1033 17.70 -35.21 30.55
C ARG A 1033 16.71 -35.48 29.43
N HIS A 1034 15.72 -36.34 29.65
CA HIS A 1034 14.68 -36.63 28.66
C HIS A 1034 13.76 -35.43 28.41
N VAL A 1035 13.34 -34.73 29.46
CA VAL A 1035 12.58 -33.47 29.37
C VAL A 1035 13.33 -32.44 28.51
N ASN A 1036 14.64 -32.26 28.73
CA ASN A 1036 15.45 -31.33 27.94
C ASN A 1036 15.55 -31.75 26.47
N ARG A 1037 15.64 -33.06 26.18
CA ARG A 1037 15.66 -33.57 24.79
C ARG A 1037 14.32 -33.38 24.09
N VAL A 1038 13.20 -33.61 24.78
CA VAL A 1038 11.85 -33.34 24.25
C VAL A 1038 11.67 -31.85 23.98
N TYR A 1039 12.09 -30.96 24.88
CA TYR A 1039 12.05 -29.51 24.62
C TYR A 1039 12.98 -29.07 23.48
N ALA A 1040 14.16 -29.67 23.34
CA ALA A 1040 15.04 -29.40 22.21
C ALA A 1040 14.40 -29.86 20.88
N ALA A 1041 13.77 -31.04 20.85
CA ALA A 1041 13.04 -31.52 19.69
C ALA A 1041 11.84 -30.63 19.34
N ARG A 1042 11.09 -30.14 20.33
CA ARG A 1042 10.02 -29.14 20.12
C ARG A 1042 10.53 -27.82 19.53
N ARG A 1043 11.71 -27.34 19.96
CA ARG A 1043 12.33 -26.14 19.37
C ARG A 1043 12.76 -26.37 17.92
N LYS A 1044 13.36 -27.53 17.63
CA LYS A 1044 13.69 -27.94 16.25
C LYS A 1044 12.44 -28.09 15.38
N ALA A 1045 11.36 -28.64 15.94
CA ALA A 1045 10.06 -28.74 15.28
C ALA A 1045 9.50 -27.35 14.94
N GLY A 1046 9.57 -26.40 15.88
CA GLY A 1046 9.20 -25.01 15.62
C GLY A 1046 10.04 -24.36 14.52
N HIS A 1047 11.36 -24.58 14.52
CA HIS A 1047 12.25 -24.09 13.47
C HIS A 1047 11.93 -24.71 12.09
N HIS A 1048 11.65 -26.01 12.03
CA HIS A 1048 11.26 -26.68 10.79
C HIS A 1048 9.91 -26.18 10.27
N LEU A 1049 8.96 -25.94 11.19
CA LEU A 1049 7.65 -25.36 10.87
C LEU A 1049 7.79 -23.95 10.28
N VAL A 1050 8.67 -23.10 10.84
CA VAL A 1050 8.98 -21.77 10.28
C VAL A 1050 9.54 -21.91 8.86
N ALA A 1051 10.53 -22.77 8.65
CA ALA A 1051 11.18 -22.94 7.34
C ALA A 1051 10.23 -23.51 6.27
N GLN A 1052 9.28 -24.38 6.65
CA GLN A 1052 8.28 -24.89 5.72
C GLN A 1052 7.18 -23.86 5.44
N LEU A 1053 6.77 -23.07 6.43
CA LEU A 1053 5.80 -21.98 6.23
C LEU A 1053 6.40 -20.79 5.48
N SER A 1054 7.72 -20.53 5.56
CA SER A 1054 8.40 -19.49 4.78
C SER A 1054 8.55 -19.85 3.31
N THR A 1055 8.72 -21.14 3.01
CA THR A 1055 8.89 -21.67 1.65
C THR A 1055 7.60 -22.09 0.96
N ALA A 1056 6.56 -22.41 1.73
CA ALA A 1056 5.22 -22.58 1.19
C ALA A 1056 4.81 -21.25 0.54
N SER A 1057 4.27 -21.32 -0.68
CA SER A 1057 3.67 -20.17 -1.37
C SER A 1057 2.39 -19.76 -0.65
N ILE A 1058 2.53 -19.18 0.53
CA ILE A 1058 1.46 -18.63 1.36
C ILE A 1058 1.27 -17.20 0.92
N SER A 1059 0.10 -16.91 0.35
CA SER A 1059 -0.28 -15.52 0.20
C SER A 1059 -0.77 -14.98 1.54
N GLY A 1060 -0.39 -13.75 1.89
CA GLY A 1060 -0.91 -13.05 3.08
C GLY A 1060 -2.41 -12.69 3.00
N LEU A 1061 -3.16 -13.22 2.04
CA LEU A 1061 -4.53 -12.84 1.71
C LEU A 1061 -5.55 -13.98 1.91
N GLY A 1062 -5.26 -14.89 2.85
CA GLY A 1062 -6.20 -15.89 3.35
C GLY A 1062 -6.22 -17.14 2.47
N ASP A 1063 -5.29 -18.05 2.75
CA ASP A 1063 -5.18 -19.35 2.09
C ASP A 1063 -5.07 -20.48 3.10
N ASN A 1064 -5.09 -21.72 2.62
CA ASN A 1064 -4.61 -22.83 3.42
C ASN A 1064 -3.11 -22.97 3.18
N ALA A 1065 -2.32 -23.08 4.24
CA ALA A 1065 -0.92 -23.48 4.12
C ALA A 1065 -0.83 -25.00 4.25
N PHE A 1066 -0.01 -25.62 3.42
CA PHE A 1066 0.22 -27.07 3.48
C PHE A 1066 1.65 -27.31 3.95
N ILE A 1067 1.77 -28.24 4.89
CA ILE A 1067 3.05 -28.63 5.47
C ILE A 1067 3.17 -30.14 5.35
N GLU A 1068 4.27 -30.62 4.80
CA GLU A 1068 4.53 -32.05 4.71
C GLU A 1068 5.35 -32.53 5.91
N ILE A 1069 4.82 -33.50 6.65
CA ILE A 1069 5.49 -34.16 7.77
C ILE A 1069 5.46 -35.67 7.52
N ASN A 1070 6.64 -36.28 7.33
CA ASN A 1070 6.78 -37.72 7.08
C ASN A 1070 5.88 -38.24 5.94
N GLY A 1071 5.74 -37.50 4.84
CA GLY A 1071 4.86 -37.86 3.73
C GLY A 1071 3.36 -37.61 3.96
N LYS A 1072 2.98 -36.99 5.08
CA LYS A 1072 1.60 -36.57 5.36
C LYS A 1072 1.49 -35.06 5.21
N GLU A 1073 0.52 -34.63 4.42
CA GLU A 1073 0.20 -33.22 4.22
C GLU A 1073 -0.76 -32.74 5.33
N ILE A 1074 -0.29 -31.83 6.17
CA ILE A 1074 -1.11 -31.13 7.17
C ILE A 1074 -1.58 -29.80 6.58
N ARG A 1075 -2.89 -29.57 6.64
CA ARG A 1075 -3.54 -28.35 6.21
C ARG A 1075 -3.70 -27.38 7.38
N TYR A 1076 -3.22 -26.15 7.20
CA TYR A 1076 -3.43 -25.02 8.09
C TYR A 1076 -4.38 -24.01 7.45
N ARG A 1077 -5.38 -23.56 8.19
CA ARG A 1077 -6.20 -22.42 7.85
C ARG A 1077 -5.50 -21.13 8.24
N VAL A 1078 -5.33 -20.21 7.31
CA VAL A 1078 -4.71 -18.91 7.55
C VAL A 1078 -5.80 -17.83 7.63
N LEU A 1079 -5.96 -17.21 8.79
CA LEU A 1079 -6.99 -16.21 9.08
C LEU A 1079 -6.37 -14.86 9.44
N SER A 1080 -6.71 -13.80 8.70
CA SER A 1080 -6.31 -12.44 9.04
C SER A 1080 -7.30 -11.80 10.02
N ILE A 1081 -6.82 -11.12 11.07
CA ILE A 1081 -7.64 -10.46 12.06
C ILE A 1081 -8.34 -9.22 11.47
N SER A 1082 -9.64 -9.08 11.71
CA SER A 1082 -10.47 -7.92 11.36
C SER A 1082 -10.77 -6.99 12.53
N SER A 1083 -10.88 -7.51 13.76
CA SER A 1083 -11.07 -6.75 14.99
C SER A 1083 -10.63 -7.57 16.23
N VAL A 1084 -10.21 -6.87 17.29
CA VAL A 1084 -9.78 -7.46 18.57
C VAL A 1084 -10.42 -6.68 19.71
N ASP A 1085 -11.13 -7.39 20.59
CA ASP A 1085 -11.79 -6.78 21.75
C ASP A 1085 -10.85 -6.70 22.97
N GLU A 1086 -11.19 -5.85 23.94
CA GLU A 1086 -10.51 -5.79 25.24
C GLU A 1086 -10.65 -7.10 26.02
N ALA A 1087 -9.75 -7.33 26.99
CA ALA A 1087 -9.76 -8.55 27.78
C ALA A 1087 -10.99 -8.61 28.71
N ALA A 1088 -11.76 -9.69 28.61
CA ALA A 1088 -12.95 -9.94 29.43
C ALA A 1088 -12.94 -11.38 29.99
N ARG A 1089 -13.79 -11.64 30.98
CA ARG A 1089 -13.92 -12.98 31.59
C ARG A 1089 -14.93 -13.82 30.80
N TYR A 1090 -14.45 -14.89 30.20
CA TYR A 1090 -15.22 -15.84 29.41
C TYR A 1090 -15.30 -17.20 30.11
N ASP A 1091 -16.27 -18.03 29.75
CA ASP A 1091 -16.26 -19.44 30.13
C ASP A 1091 -15.11 -20.17 29.41
N ALA A 1092 -14.42 -21.06 30.13
CA ALA A 1092 -13.37 -21.90 29.55
C ALA A 1092 -13.88 -22.78 28.40
N SER A 1093 -15.17 -23.15 28.37
CA SER A 1093 -15.74 -24.02 27.34
C SER A 1093 -15.83 -23.37 25.96
N ILE A 1094 -15.88 -22.03 25.91
CA ILE A 1094 -15.97 -21.27 24.65
C ILE A 1094 -14.59 -20.87 24.11
N LEU A 1095 -13.49 -21.35 24.68
CA LEU A 1095 -12.14 -21.07 24.16
C LEU A 1095 -11.88 -21.84 22.86
N GLY A 1096 -11.38 -21.15 21.84
CA GLY A 1096 -11.05 -21.72 20.53
C GLY A 1096 -11.45 -20.82 19.37
N VAL A 1097 -11.19 -21.29 18.15
CA VAL A 1097 -11.75 -20.71 16.92
C VAL A 1097 -13.12 -21.33 16.70
N HIS A 1098 -14.12 -20.48 16.52
CA HIS A 1098 -15.49 -20.85 16.26
C HIS A 1098 -15.88 -20.38 14.87
N SER A 1099 -16.61 -21.24 14.16
CA SER A 1099 -17.39 -20.77 13.03
C SER A 1099 -18.63 -20.07 13.59
N ILE A 1100 -18.96 -18.90 13.04
CA ILE A 1100 -20.25 -18.23 13.33
C ILE A 1100 -21.43 -19.21 13.09
N HIS A 1101 -21.21 -20.19 12.22
CA HIS A 1101 -22.14 -21.24 11.80
C HIS A 1101 -22.37 -22.36 12.82
N ASP A 1102 -21.38 -22.75 13.63
CA ASP A 1102 -21.41 -24.03 14.38
C ASP A 1102 -21.66 -23.84 15.90
N GLY A 1103 -21.40 -22.65 16.45
CA GLY A 1103 -21.32 -22.46 17.90
C GLY A 1103 -22.60 -22.03 18.64
N LEU A 1104 -23.70 -21.70 17.94
CA LEU A 1104 -24.80 -20.92 18.54
C LEU A 1104 -26.12 -21.68 18.76
N LEU A 1105 -26.27 -22.90 18.23
CA LEU A 1105 -27.44 -23.77 18.45
C LEU A 1105 -27.11 -25.10 19.14
N GLU A 1106 -25.83 -25.41 19.39
CA GLU A 1106 -25.48 -26.58 20.19
C GLU A 1106 -25.68 -26.31 21.69
N VAL A 1107 -26.91 -26.44 22.16
CA VAL A 1107 -27.15 -26.77 23.57
C VAL A 1107 -26.82 -28.24 23.72
N LYS A 1108 -25.78 -28.54 24.52
CA LYS A 1108 -25.39 -29.89 24.94
C LYS A 1108 -26.63 -30.75 25.21
N GLN A 1109 -26.78 -31.83 24.45
CA GLN A 1109 -27.64 -32.95 24.84
C GLN A 1109 -27.15 -33.56 26.15
#